data_AF-A0A9W7QB63-F1
#
_entry.id   AF-A0A9W7QB63-F1
#
_cell.length_a   1.000
_cell.length_b   1.000
_cell.length_c   1.000
_cell.angle_alpha   90.00
_cell.angle_beta   90.00
_cell.angle_gamma   90.00
#
_symmetry.space_group_name_H-M   'P 1'
#
loop_
_entity.id
_entity.type
_entity.pdbx_description
1 polymer ?
#
loop_
_entity_poly.entity_id
_entity_poly.type
_entity_poly.pdbx_seq_one_letter_code
_entity_poly.pdbx_strand_id
1 'polypeptide(L)'
;MIGNYKQLSRRYLKGNKKRTILTLIGIVLSVSLISTIGLFMNGTQISQIENTKKRQGYSFHAVVLNYDESILKKIKYNSQIESFGLMSQGETVQVGEAAVQMNFADDNALEFLKYSIIKGRLPSNDQEVAVDPWVLPYIKENIQIGDSFELNEKKYKLVGFLSDSTYTQENKVGRLLTYKSKFSAREGKILVGISSKANFNEVLEGLKTISGENNINISNELIQLEKPGYNNSIMATLIITISIVVIATIVVIYNAFQISVVERTRQFGLLRSIGATRKQIRQIVLREATFLAVIAIPIGIICSLIALASLQFTFSLLMENSKAVSIFHVDWNILLISSIITLLSVIASSLYPAYFAGKISPLLAISSRLSIKKEQIKKQKNSMVKKPLSIPLSMAMKNVKRNKNRYTITILSIIISSVLFITFSYLMSVAFASKSFDKLSVKSDITIKIEDNNPDHLAESEQVLHQLKSLENISKVYEKKENSFETKLKDVTQSSATVKEIENTIGKRYSITIVNNYQENKTKKEEKLTLQVLAYGFITVISLISSVNILNTITISIMTRRKELAALKSIGMSQKDLKKMITYEALIYGFSGSLQGIFFSCILSYIIYLAISNMLKMTWTIPYEACIITFVSALIISYLSVLNPLKKIQQDNIIDNIREQ
;
A
#
# COMPACT_ATOMS: atom_id res chain seq x y z
N MET A 1 28.77 35.03 27.17
CA MET A 1 27.54 34.86 27.99
C MET A 1 26.45 34.16 27.17
N ILE A 2 25.75 33.17 27.74
CA ILE A 2 24.63 32.48 27.06
C ILE A 2 23.43 33.43 27.09
N GLY A 3 23.24 34.22 26.04
CA GLY A 3 22.15 35.22 25.97
C GLY A 3 20.74 34.61 25.84
N ASN A 4 20.62 33.29 25.58
CA ASN A 4 19.32 32.64 25.47
C ASN A 4 19.42 31.11 25.65
N TYR A 5 18.55 30.52 26.48
CA TYR A 5 18.40 29.05 26.63
C TYR A 5 18.19 28.33 25.27
N LYS A 6 17.72 29.07 24.25
CA LYS A 6 17.61 28.62 22.85
C LYS A 6 18.90 28.02 22.29
N GLN A 7 20.06 28.61 22.59
CA GLN A 7 21.35 28.16 22.02
C GLN A 7 21.84 26.84 22.64
N LEU A 8 21.35 26.48 23.83
CA LEU A 8 21.78 25.29 24.56
C LEU A 8 21.34 24.00 23.85
N SER A 9 20.09 23.96 23.36
CA SER A 9 19.53 22.84 22.60
C SER A 9 20.39 22.48 21.37
N ARG A 10 20.69 23.48 20.53
CA ARG A 10 21.47 23.30 19.31
C ARG A 10 22.91 22.87 19.59
N ARG A 11 23.57 23.47 20.59
CA ARG A 11 24.93 23.08 20.99
C ARG A 11 24.97 21.65 21.51
N TYR A 12 23.96 21.24 22.27
CA TYR A 12 23.87 19.87 22.77
C TYR A 12 23.69 18.84 21.66
N LEU A 13 22.78 19.08 20.72
CA LEU A 13 22.56 18.17 19.58
C LEU A 13 23.84 18.00 18.74
N LYS A 14 24.64 19.07 18.57
CA LYS A 14 25.96 19.00 17.93
C LYS A 14 27.01 18.25 18.76
N GLY A 15 26.95 18.33 20.08
CA GLY A 15 27.85 17.60 20.99
C GLY A 15 27.60 16.09 21.01
N ASN A 16 26.35 15.65 20.86
CA ASN A 16 25.94 14.24 20.92
C ASN A 16 25.57 13.65 19.55
N LYS A 17 26.44 13.84 18.54
CA LYS A 17 26.17 13.51 17.13
C LYS A 17 25.58 12.11 16.91
N LYS A 18 26.15 11.06 17.49
CA LYS A 18 25.70 9.67 17.30
C LYS A 18 24.22 9.48 17.69
N ARG A 19 23.79 10.11 18.78
CA ARG A 19 22.42 10.01 19.29
C ARG A 19 21.47 10.85 18.48
N THR A 20 21.86 12.09 18.22
CA THR A 20 21.11 13.02 17.37
C THR A 20 20.81 12.40 16.01
N ILE A 21 21.81 11.76 15.38
CA ILE A 21 21.64 11.06 14.11
C ILE A 21 20.66 9.89 14.25
N LEU A 22 20.78 9.06 15.28
CA LEU A 22 19.86 7.94 15.50
C LEU A 22 18.41 8.40 15.67
N THR A 23 18.17 9.46 16.45
CA THR A 23 16.83 10.04 16.62
C THR A 23 16.31 10.65 15.33
N LEU A 24 17.18 11.32 14.57
CA LEU A 24 16.84 11.92 13.29
C LEU A 24 16.45 10.85 12.27
N ILE A 25 17.21 9.77 12.15
CA ILE A 25 16.90 8.62 11.29
C ILE A 25 15.54 8.03 11.64
N GLY A 26 15.22 7.86 12.93
CA GLY A 26 13.91 7.36 13.35
C GLY A 26 12.74 8.26 12.89
N ILE A 27 12.91 9.58 12.96
CA ILE A 27 11.89 10.54 12.49
C ILE A 27 11.83 10.54 10.96
N VAL A 28 12.96 10.54 10.25
CA VAL A 28 13.03 10.50 8.78
C VAL A 28 12.33 9.24 8.26
N LEU A 29 12.60 8.08 8.86
CA LEU A 29 11.95 6.81 8.49
C LEU A 29 10.44 6.84 8.75
N SER A 30 9.99 7.47 9.85
CA SER A 30 8.56 7.66 10.13
C SER A 30 7.85 8.44 9.02
N VAL A 31 8.37 9.64 8.69
CA VAL A 31 7.79 10.49 7.64
C VAL A 31 7.83 9.78 6.29
N SER A 32 8.96 9.14 5.98
CA SER A 32 9.14 8.43 4.72
C SER A 32 8.12 7.30 4.57
N LEU A 33 7.92 6.49 5.61
CA LEU A 33 7.04 5.33 5.55
C LEU A 33 5.55 5.74 5.47
N ILE A 34 5.11 6.71 6.28
CA ILE A 34 3.73 7.22 6.24
C ILE A 34 3.43 7.83 4.87
N SER A 35 4.34 8.67 4.35
CA SER A 35 4.16 9.34 3.06
C SER A 35 4.19 8.35 1.90
N THR A 36 5.12 7.39 1.92
CA THR A 36 5.24 6.38 0.84
C THR A 36 4.00 5.50 0.78
N ILE A 37 3.48 5.03 1.93
CA ILE A 37 2.26 4.21 1.96
C ILE A 37 1.06 5.00 1.39
N GLY A 38 0.88 6.26 1.82
CA GLY A 38 -0.22 7.10 1.34
C GLY A 38 -0.12 7.39 -0.16
N LEU A 39 1.05 7.82 -0.64
CA LEU A 39 1.28 8.13 -2.06
C LEU A 39 1.16 6.89 -2.93
N PHE A 40 1.73 5.76 -2.50
CA PHE A 40 1.63 4.49 -3.22
C PHE A 40 0.16 4.09 -3.41
N MET A 41 -0.64 4.10 -2.33
CA MET A 41 -2.03 3.66 -2.42
C MET A 41 -2.88 4.60 -3.29
N ASN A 42 -2.71 5.92 -3.15
CA ASN A 42 -3.39 6.89 -4.01
C ASN A 42 -2.97 6.71 -5.49
N GLY A 43 -1.66 6.58 -5.74
CA GLY A 43 -1.12 6.35 -7.07
C GLY A 43 -1.63 5.06 -7.71
N THR A 44 -1.73 3.96 -6.95
CA THR A 44 -2.32 2.71 -7.45
C THR A 44 -3.79 2.85 -7.78
N GLN A 45 -4.57 3.57 -6.98
CA GLN A 45 -5.99 3.80 -7.24
C GLN A 45 -6.20 4.64 -8.50
N ILE A 46 -5.47 5.76 -8.63
CA ILE A 46 -5.52 6.62 -9.82
C ILE A 46 -5.12 5.82 -11.06
N SER A 47 -4.03 5.05 -10.98
CA SER A 47 -3.58 4.21 -12.08
C SER A 47 -4.63 3.15 -12.47
N GLN A 48 -5.29 2.51 -11.51
CA GLN A 48 -6.39 1.58 -11.78
C GLN A 48 -7.56 2.24 -12.51
N ILE A 49 -7.96 3.43 -12.07
CA ILE A 49 -9.03 4.21 -12.72
C ILE A 49 -8.63 4.59 -14.14
N GLU A 50 -7.42 5.12 -14.34
CA GLU A 50 -6.93 5.50 -15.67
C GLU A 50 -6.78 4.30 -16.60
N ASN A 51 -6.30 3.16 -16.10
CA ASN A 51 -6.18 1.95 -16.89
C ASN A 51 -7.53 1.38 -17.29
N THR A 52 -8.52 1.43 -16.39
CA THR A 52 -9.90 1.05 -16.72
C THR A 52 -10.45 1.97 -17.80
N LYS A 53 -10.27 3.29 -17.68
CA LYS A 53 -10.70 4.26 -18.71
C LYS A 53 -10.03 4.00 -20.07
N LYS A 54 -8.71 3.75 -20.08
CA LYS A 54 -7.96 3.40 -21.30
C LYS A 54 -8.41 2.07 -21.91
N ARG A 55 -8.60 1.04 -21.09
CA ARG A 55 -9.04 -0.29 -21.55
C ARG A 55 -10.47 -0.27 -22.09
N GLN A 56 -11.36 0.48 -21.45
CA GLN A 56 -12.74 0.63 -21.88
C GLN A 56 -12.90 1.60 -23.06
N GLY A 57 -11.94 2.51 -23.26
CA GLY A 57 -11.98 3.56 -24.29
C GLY A 57 -12.88 4.74 -23.93
N TYR A 58 -13.38 4.83 -22.70
CA TYR A 58 -14.28 5.90 -22.27
C TYR A 58 -14.16 6.23 -20.77
N SER A 59 -14.74 7.35 -20.35
CA SER A 59 -14.77 7.79 -18.95
C SER A 59 -16.15 8.16 -18.39
N PHE A 60 -17.24 7.84 -19.09
CA PHE A 60 -18.60 8.01 -18.58
C PHE A 60 -18.98 6.86 -17.63
N HIS A 61 -19.92 7.11 -16.72
CA HIS A 61 -20.39 6.13 -15.73
C HIS A 61 -21.67 5.42 -16.19
N ALA A 62 -22.56 6.13 -16.87
CA ALA A 62 -23.82 5.60 -17.34
C ALA A 62 -24.16 6.11 -18.74
N VAL A 63 -24.94 5.32 -19.46
CA VAL A 63 -25.47 5.64 -20.78
C VAL A 63 -26.98 5.49 -20.72
N VAL A 64 -27.72 6.58 -20.92
CA VAL A 64 -29.18 6.55 -21.03
C VAL A 64 -29.56 6.49 -22.49
N LEU A 65 -30.27 5.44 -22.88
CA LEU A 65 -30.76 5.19 -24.22
C LEU A 65 -32.14 5.86 -24.42
N ASN A 66 -32.48 6.21 -25.67
CA ASN A 66 -33.81 6.64 -26.08
C ASN A 66 -34.40 7.77 -25.20
N TYR A 67 -33.62 8.81 -24.95
CA TYR A 67 -34.00 9.90 -24.06
C TYR A 67 -35.04 10.84 -24.69
N ASP A 68 -35.87 11.47 -23.85
CA ASP A 68 -36.74 12.59 -24.23
C ASP A 68 -36.27 13.91 -23.59
N GLU A 69 -36.92 15.01 -23.95
CA GLU A 69 -36.57 16.34 -23.45
C GLU A 69 -36.76 16.47 -21.92
N SER A 70 -37.65 15.65 -21.33
CA SER A 70 -37.90 15.64 -19.89
C SER A 70 -36.74 14.98 -19.12
N ILE A 71 -36.25 13.85 -19.63
CA ILE A 71 -35.09 13.12 -19.11
C ILE A 71 -33.85 14.02 -19.23
N LEU A 72 -33.67 14.67 -20.38
CA LEU A 72 -32.54 15.58 -20.60
C LEU A 72 -32.53 16.75 -19.61
N LYS A 73 -33.69 17.38 -19.35
CA LYS A 73 -33.79 18.45 -18.34
C LYS A 73 -33.47 17.95 -16.93
N LYS A 74 -33.97 16.77 -16.55
CA LYS A 74 -33.69 16.19 -15.23
C LYS A 74 -32.21 15.87 -15.04
N ILE A 75 -31.52 15.38 -16.08
CA ILE A 75 -30.07 15.12 -16.04
C ILE A 75 -29.30 16.44 -15.99
N LYS A 76 -29.66 17.41 -16.83
CA LYS A 76 -28.98 18.72 -16.94
C LYS A 76 -29.02 19.53 -15.65
N TYR A 77 -30.12 19.47 -14.89
CA TYR A 77 -30.28 20.23 -13.64
C TYR A 77 -29.94 19.43 -12.38
N ASN A 78 -29.44 18.20 -12.51
CA ASN A 78 -29.04 17.39 -11.37
C ASN A 78 -27.63 17.80 -10.89
N SER A 79 -27.53 18.35 -9.68
CA SER A 79 -26.25 18.78 -9.09
C SER A 79 -25.27 17.65 -8.79
N GLN A 80 -25.72 16.40 -8.79
CA GLN A 80 -24.88 15.23 -8.57
C GLN A 80 -24.24 14.69 -9.87
N ILE A 81 -24.67 15.20 -11.02
CA ILE A 81 -24.10 14.90 -12.34
C ILE A 81 -23.05 15.99 -12.65
N GLU A 82 -21.81 15.56 -12.86
CA GLU A 82 -20.68 16.46 -13.13
C GLU A 82 -20.70 16.95 -14.57
N SER A 83 -20.97 16.06 -15.51
CA SER A 83 -21.09 16.36 -16.93
C SER A 83 -21.99 15.36 -17.63
N PHE A 84 -22.58 15.77 -18.76
CA PHE A 84 -23.30 14.87 -19.66
C PHE A 84 -22.96 15.22 -21.11
N GLY A 85 -22.96 14.23 -21.98
CA GLY A 85 -22.71 14.38 -23.40
C GLY A 85 -23.75 13.64 -24.22
N LEU A 86 -24.08 14.19 -25.39
CA LEU A 86 -25.04 13.63 -26.32
C LEU A 86 -24.32 12.92 -27.46
N MET A 87 -24.80 11.71 -27.77
CA MET A 87 -24.27 10.92 -28.87
C MET A 87 -25.41 10.29 -29.65
N SER A 88 -25.31 10.27 -30.97
CA SER A 88 -26.24 9.55 -31.85
C SER A 88 -25.52 8.68 -32.85
N GLN A 89 -26.20 7.64 -33.29
CA GLN A 89 -25.77 6.77 -34.36
C GLN A 89 -26.46 7.22 -35.65
N GLY A 90 -25.69 7.49 -36.68
CA GLY A 90 -26.16 7.89 -38.00
C GLY A 90 -26.40 6.71 -38.92
N GLU A 91 -26.37 7.00 -40.22
CA GLU A 91 -26.44 5.98 -41.26
C GLU A 91 -25.16 5.13 -41.29
N THR A 92 -25.33 3.88 -41.70
CA THR A 92 -24.23 2.98 -42.03
C THR A 92 -23.96 3.08 -43.52
N VAL A 93 -22.79 3.55 -43.89
CA VAL A 93 -22.40 3.75 -45.29
C VAL A 93 -21.62 2.53 -45.76
N GLN A 94 -22.06 1.87 -46.83
CA GLN A 94 -21.33 0.74 -47.40
C GLN A 94 -20.07 1.23 -48.12
N VAL A 95 -18.93 0.60 -47.86
CA VAL A 95 -17.63 0.95 -48.43
C VAL A 95 -16.89 -0.33 -48.84
N GLY A 96 -17.06 -0.73 -50.10
CA GLY A 96 -16.54 -2.01 -50.60
C GLY A 96 -17.16 -3.20 -49.85
N GLU A 97 -16.30 -4.11 -49.34
CA GLU A 97 -16.73 -5.26 -48.53
C GLU A 97 -16.99 -4.92 -47.05
N ALA A 98 -16.72 -3.69 -46.62
CA ALA A 98 -16.94 -3.22 -45.27
C ALA A 98 -18.07 -2.17 -45.25
N ALA A 99 -18.54 -1.85 -44.05
CA ALA A 99 -19.46 -0.75 -43.83
C ALA A 99 -18.88 0.20 -42.78
N VAL A 100 -19.26 1.48 -42.83
CA VAL A 100 -18.82 2.51 -41.89
C VAL A 100 -20.04 3.06 -41.17
N GLN A 101 -20.12 2.81 -39.88
CA GLN A 101 -21.13 3.39 -39.01
C GLN A 101 -20.74 4.82 -38.62
N MET A 102 -21.56 5.79 -39.04
CA MET A 102 -21.41 7.17 -38.60
C MET A 102 -21.87 7.33 -37.16
N ASN A 103 -21.05 7.98 -36.33
CA ASN A 103 -21.34 8.32 -34.94
C ASN A 103 -21.13 9.81 -34.72
N PHE A 104 -22.13 10.47 -34.16
CA PHE A 104 -22.12 11.90 -33.90
C PHE A 104 -22.06 12.14 -32.40
N ALA A 105 -21.20 13.05 -31.95
CA ALA A 105 -21.01 13.38 -30.55
C ALA A 105 -20.89 14.90 -30.35
N ASP A 106 -21.45 15.43 -29.25
CA ASP A 106 -21.15 16.79 -28.80
C ASP A 106 -19.78 16.87 -28.11
N ASP A 107 -19.38 18.08 -27.72
CA ASP A 107 -18.07 18.34 -27.08
C ASP A 107 -17.86 17.49 -25.81
N ASN A 108 -18.89 17.37 -24.97
CA ASN A 108 -18.81 16.61 -23.73
C ASN A 108 -18.76 15.09 -23.98
N ALA A 109 -19.51 14.59 -24.98
CA ALA A 109 -19.45 13.18 -25.38
C ALA A 109 -18.08 12.84 -25.98
N LEU A 110 -17.50 13.73 -26.78
CA LEU A 110 -16.14 13.58 -27.29
C LEU A 110 -15.12 13.55 -26.13
N GLU A 111 -15.26 14.41 -25.12
CA GLU A 111 -14.40 14.36 -23.94
C GLU A 111 -14.48 13.02 -23.21
N PHE A 112 -15.68 12.45 -23.04
CA PHE A 112 -15.85 11.12 -22.48
C PHE A 112 -15.19 10.02 -23.31
N LEU A 113 -15.07 10.20 -24.62
CA LEU A 113 -14.49 9.25 -25.58
C LEU A 113 -13.00 9.52 -25.86
N LYS A 114 -12.34 10.46 -25.17
CA LYS A 114 -10.91 10.75 -25.40
C LYS A 114 -9.98 9.55 -25.29
N TYR A 115 -10.37 8.55 -24.51
CA TYR A 115 -9.61 7.31 -24.32
C TYR A 115 -9.76 6.34 -25.49
N SER A 116 -10.67 6.58 -26.43
CA SER A 116 -10.86 5.77 -27.63
C SER A 116 -9.90 6.14 -28.76
N ILE A 117 -8.98 7.10 -28.60
CA ILE A 117 -8.03 7.49 -29.65
C ILE A 117 -6.67 6.82 -29.43
N ILE A 118 -6.20 6.11 -30.46
CA ILE A 118 -4.84 5.54 -30.51
C ILE A 118 -3.83 6.63 -30.91
N LYS A 119 -4.15 7.42 -31.94
CA LYS A 119 -3.24 8.37 -32.58
C LYS A 119 -4.02 9.56 -33.15
N GLY A 120 -3.46 10.77 -33.05
CA GLY A 120 -4.12 11.99 -33.50
C GLY A 120 -4.96 12.64 -32.39
N ARG A 121 -6.07 13.29 -32.76
CA ARG A 121 -6.97 13.99 -31.83
C ARG A 121 -8.44 13.74 -32.16
N LEU A 122 -9.32 14.11 -31.23
CA LEU A 122 -10.77 14.11 -31.44
C LEU A 122 -11.17 15.17 -32.48
N PRO A 123 -12.26 14.93 -33.23
CA PRO A 123 -12.82 15.92 -34.15
C PRO A 123 -13.32 17.15 -33.38
N SER A 124 -13.08 18.35 -33.91
CA SER A 124 -13.52 19.61 -33.29
C SER A 124 -14.67 20.29 -34.04
N ASN A 125 -14.99 19.80 -35.23
CA ASN A 125 -16.11 20.27 -36.06
C ASN A 125 -16.66 19.11 -36.89
N ASP A 126 -17.78 19.36 -37.57
CA ASP A 126 -18.55 18.37 -38.34
C ASP A 126 -17.86 17.93 -39.65
N GLN A 127 -16.75 18.56 -40.04
CA GLN A 127 -15.93 18.18 -41.18
C GLN A 127 -14.71 17.35 -40.77
N GLU A 128 -14.45 17.20 -39.47
CA GLU A 128 -13.35 16.40 -38.95
C GLU A 128 -13.85 15.06 -38.44
N VAL A 129 -13.05 14.01 -38.64
CA VAL A 129 -13.43 12.64 -38.27
C VAL A 129 -12.29 11.89 -37.63
N ALA A 130 -12.64 11.06 -36.64
CA ALA A 130 -11.79 9.98 -36.16
C ALA A 130 -12.37 8.65 -36.63
N VAL A 131 -11.55 7.75 -37.17
CA VAL A 131 -12.01 6.53 -37.84
C VAL A 131 -11.25 5.32 -37.31
N ASP A 132 -11.92 4.15 -37.26
CA ASP A 132 -11.25 2.87 -37.01
C ASP A 132 -10.23 2.59 -38.12
N PRO A 133 -8.92 2.45 -37.81
CA PRO A 133 -7.86 2.37 -38.84
C PRO A 133 -8.04 1.27 -39.87
N TRP A 134 -8.58 0.12 -39.46
CA TRP A 134 -8.73 -1.05 -40.32
C TRP A 134 -9.73 -0.84 -41.48
N VAL A 135 -10.67 0.11 -41.35
CA VAL A 135 -11.67 0.38 -42.41
C VAL A 135 -11.15 1.36 -43.47
N LEU A 136 -10.08 2.11 -43.17
CA LEU A 136 -9.53 3.15 -44.04
C LEU A 136 -9.12 2.65 -45.44
N PRO A 137 -8.49 1.47 -45.61
CA PRO A 137 -8.14 0.96 -46.94
C PRO A 137 -9.33 0.78 -47.87
N TYR A 138 -10.52 0.48 -47.31
CA TYR A 138 -11.75 0.36 -48.10
C TYR A 138 -12.30 1.72 -48.52
N ILE A 139 -12.09 2.77 -47.71
CA ILE A 139 -12.51 4.14 -48.02
C ILE A 139 -11.61 4.76 -49.07
N LYS A 140 -10.29 4.73 -48.84
CA LYS A 140 -9.27 5.29 -49.73
C LYS A 140 -7.90 4.71 -49.37
N GLU A 141 -7.20 4.20 -50.37
CA GLU A 141 -5.84 3.68 -50.18
C GLU A 141 -4.86 4.75 -49.68
N ASN A 142 -3.94 4.34 -48.79
CA ASN A 142 -2.82 5.14 -48.28
C ASN A 142 -3.19 6.46 -47.58
N ILE A 143 -4.36 6.53 -46.96
CA ILE A 143 -4.79 7.71 -46.21
C ILE A 143 -3.96 7.92 -44.93
N GLN A 144 -3.58 9.16 -44.66
CA GLN A 144 -2.88 9.56 -43.44
C GLN A 144 -3.66 10.60 -42.65
N ILE A 145 -3.29 10.76 -41.37
CA ILE A 145 -3.87 11.81 -40.52
C ILE A 145 -3.55 13.18 -41.12
N GLY A 146 -4.58 14.00 -41.33
CA GLY A 146 -4.52 15.28 -42.02
C GLY A 146 -5.14 15.27 -43.41
N ASP A 147 -5.25 14.09 -44.03
CA ASP A 147 -5.81 13.95 -45.37
C ASP A 147 -7.33 14.11 -45.38
N SER A 148 -7.85 14.49 -46.54
CA SER A 148 -9.28 14.56 -46.79
C SER A 148 -9.75 13.43 -47.70
N PHE A 149 -10.95 12.93 -47.42
CA PHE A 149 -11.64 11.92 -48.18
C PHE A 149 -13.13 12.22 -48.27
N GLU A 150 -13.80 11.54 -49.19
CA GLU A 150 -15.22 11.71 -49.41
C GLU A 150 -15.96 10.46 -48.96
N LEU A 151 -17.03 10.63 -48.19
CA LEU A 151 -17.89 9.55 -47.72
C LEU A 151 -19.32 10.09 -47.64
N ASN A 152 -20.28 9.40 -48.28
CA ASN A 152 -21.68 9.81 -48.34
C ASN A 152 -21.86 11.26 -48.86
N GLU A 153 -21.22 11.57 -50.00
CA GLU A 153 -21.26 12.89 -50.67
C GLU A 153 -20.76 14.07 -49.81
N LYS A 154 -20.05 13.78 -48.72
CA LYS A 154 -19.43 14.77 -47.84
C LYS A 154 -17.93 14.56 -47.75
N LYS A 155 -17.20 15.68 -47.81
CA LYS A 155 -15.76 15.71 -47.63
C LYS A 155 -15.41 15.81 -46.14
N TYR A 156 -14.68 14.83 -45.64
CA TYR A 156 -14.18 14.78 -44.27
C TYR A 156 -12.66 14.87 -44.23
N LYS A 157 -12.13 15.44 -43.15
CA LYS A 157 -10.70 15.46 -42.81
C LYS A 157 -10.43 14.46 -41.69
N LEU A 158 -9.54 13.52 -41.93
CA LEU A 158 -9.12 12.54 -40.93
C LEU A 158 -8.20 13.21 -39.90
N VAL A 159 -8.60 13.22 -38.62
CA VAL A 159 -7.82 13.85 -37.53
C VAL A 159 -7.36 12.87 -36.45
N GLY A 160 -7.93 11.66 -36.43
CA GLY A 160 -7.60 10.66 -35.42
C GLY A 160 -7.93 9.23 -35.82
N PHE A 161 -7.25 8.30 -35.15
CA PHE A 161 -7.44 6.86 -35.23
C PHE A 161 -8.10 6.35 -33.97
N LEU A 162 -9.24 5.69 -34.12
CA LEU A 162 -9.96 5.07 -33.01
C LEU A 162 -9.32 3.74 -32.59
N SER A 163 -9.56 3.33 -31.34
CA SER A 163 -9.10 2.06 -30.78
C SER A 163 -9.82 0.91 -31.46
N ASP A 164 -9.06 0.03 -32.12
CA ASP A 164 -9.61 -1.15 -32.79
C ASP A 164 -10.51 -1.96 -31.85
N SER A 165 -11.63 -2.42 -32.37
CA SER A 165 -12.56 -3.29 -31.67
C SER A 165 -12.69 -4.58 -32.46
N THR A 166 -12.42 -5.72 -31.83
CA THR A 166 -12.58 -7.05 -32.44
C THR A 166 -13.98 -7.21 -33.03
N TYR A 167 -14.99 -6.74 -32.30
CA TYR A 167 -16.38 -6.71 -32.76
C TYR A 167 -16.58 -5.93 -34.08
N THR A 168 -15.94 -4.77 -34.23
CA THR A 168 -16.07 -3.98 -35.47
C THR A 168 -15.44 -4.68 -36.68
N GLN A 169 -14.30 -5.35 -36.46
CA GLN A 169 -13.57 -6.08 -37.50
C GLN A 169 -14.33 -7.34 -37.93
N GLU A 170 -14.85 -8.11 -36.98
CA GLU A 170 -15.62 -9.32 -37.22
C GLU A 170 -16.91 -9.05 -38.00
N ASN A 171 -17.64 -8.00 -37.62
CA ASN A 171 -18.87 -7.63 -38.31
C ASN A 171 -18.61 -6.87 -39.61
N LYS A 172 -17.34 -6.59 -39.95
CA LYS A 172 -16.94 -5.70 -41.05
C LYS A 172 -17.67 -4.34 -41.02
N VAL A 173 -17.97 -3.82 -39.83
CA VAL A 173 -18.56 -2.49 -39.64
C VAL A 173 -17.61 -1.60 -38.83
N GLY A 174 -16.85 -0.75 -39.52
CA GLY A 174 -15.95 0.23 -38.92
C GLY A 174 -16.71 1.43 -38.34
N ARG A 175 -16.13 2.11 -37.36
CA ARG A 175 -16.72 3.32 -36.77
C ARG A 175 -16.06 4.56 -37.31
N LEU A 176 -16.89 5.57 -37.57
CA LEU A 176 -16.48 6.95 -37.81
C LEU A 176 -17.12 7.85 -36.76
N LEU A 177 -16.32 8.64 -36.07
CA LEU A 177 -16.74 9.57 -35.02
C LEU A 177 -16.55 11.02 -35.52
N THR A 178 -17.59 11.85 -35.44
CA THR A 178 -17.57 13.27 -35.83
C THR A 178 -18.38 14.14 -34.86
N TYR A 179 -18.17 15.45 -34.93
CA TYR A 179 -18.85 16.42 -34.07
C TYR A 179 -20.26 16.74 -34.56
N LYS A 180 -21.19 16.93 -33.63
CA LYS A 180 -22.53 17.47 -33.89
C LYS A 180 -23.00 18.31 -32.71
N SER A 181 -23.49 19.52 -32.99
CA SER A 181 -23.88 20.48 -31.96
C SER A 181 -25.35 20.39 -31.53
N LYS A 182 -26.23 19.87 -32.39
CA LYS A 182 -27.68 19.81 -32.14
C LYS A 182 -28.19 18.38 -32.27
N PHE A 183 -28.91 17.91 -31.24
CA PHE A 183 -29.57 16.61 -31.22
C PHE A 183 -31.06 16.81 -30.97
N SER A 184 -31.88 16.08 -31.71
CA SER A 184 -33.33 16.02 -31.51
C SER A 184 -33.66 15.03 -30.39
N ALA A 185 -34.84 15.18 -29.77
CA ALA A 185 -35.32 14.22 -28.79
C ALA A 185 -35.42 12.82 -29.43
N ARG A 186 -35.01 11.78 -28.69
CA ARG A 186 -34.92 10.38 -29.12
C ARG A 186 -33.92 10.09 -30.25
N GLU A 187 -33.13 11.06 -30.68
CA GLU A 187 -32.14 10.87 -31.74
C GLU A 187 -30.89 10.10 -31.28
N GLY A 188 -30.77 9.74 -29.99
CA GLY A 188 -29.59 9.01 -29.52
C GLY A 188 -29.58 8.67 -28.04
N LYS A 189 -28.39 8.73 -27.45
CA LYS A 189 -28.08 8.37 -26.06
C LYS A 189 -27.37 9.51 -25.33
N ILE A 190 -27.55 9.55 -24.01
CA ILE A 190 -26.88 10.48 -23.11
C ILE A 190 -25.78 9.73 -22.38
N LEU A 191 -24.54 10.16 -22.53
CA LEU A 191 -23.41 9.75 -21.71
C LEU A 191 -23.42 10.60 -20.44
N VAL A 192 -23.34 9.98 -19.28
CA VAL A 192 -23.45 10.65 -17.98
C VAL A 192 -22.18 10.42 -17.17
N GLY A 193 -21.56 11.53 -16.76
CA GLY A 193 -20.48 11.60 -15.78
C GLY A 193 -21.05 11.99 -14.41
N ILE A 194 -20.97 11.08 -13.45
CA ILE A 194 -21.39 11.29 -12.07
C ILE A 194 -20.24 11.92 -11.30
N SER A 195 -20.54 12.91 -10.45
CA SER A 195 -19.52 13.53 -9.61
C SER A 195 -18.90 12.52 -8.64
N SER A 196 -17.57 12.57 -8.51
CA SER A 196 -16.83 11.76 -7.52
C SER A 196 -17.28 11.97 -6.07
N LYS A 197 -17.93 13.09 -5.75
CA LYS A 197 -18.49 13.40 -4.41
C LYS A 197 -19.93 12.94 -4.22
N ALA A 198 -20.60 12.52 -5.29
CA ALA A 198 -22.01 12.13 -5.25
C ALA A 198 -22.20 10.72 -4.68
N ASN A 199 -23.41 10.45 -4.18
CA ASN A 199 -23.81 9.10 -3.85
C ASN A 199 -24.20 8.35 -5.13
N PHE A 200 -23.25 7.60 -5.69
CA PHE A 200 -23.46 6.83 -6.92
C PHE A 200 -24.72 5.95 -6.89
N ASN A 201 -25.07 5.36 -5.73
CA ASN A 201 -26.28 4.52 -5.66
C ASN A 201 -27.54 5.34 -5.91
N GLU A 202 -27.66 6.48 -5.24
CA GLU A 202 -28.81 7.38 -5.34
C GLU A 202 -28.93 7.97 -6.74
N VAL A 203 -27.81 8.39 -7.35
CA VAL A 203 -27.80 8.88 -8.73
C VAL A 203 -28.24 7.79 -9.70
N LEU A 204 -27.70 6.58 -9.57
CA LEU A 204 -28.03 5.48 -10.48
C LEU A 204 -29.47 4.99 -10.32
N GLU A 205 -30.00 4.94 -9.09
CA GLU A 205 -31.42 4.67 -8.87
C GLU A 205 -32.30 5.77 -9.45
N GLY A 206 -31.96 7.04 -9.22
CA GLY A 206 -32.67 8.18 -9.81
C GLY A 206 -32.67 8.14 -11.34
N LEU A 207 -31.52 7.82 -11.95
CA LEU A 207 -31.42 7.66 -13.41
C LEU A 207 -32.30 6.49 -13.89
N LYS A 208 -32.27 5.34 -13.23
CA LYS A 208 -33.15 4.19 -13.55
C LYS A 208 -34.63 4.54 -13.44
N THR A 209 -35.04 5.29 -12.42
CA THR A 209 -36.44 5.73 -12.26
C THR A 209 -36.86 6.69 -13.38
N ILE A 210 -35.94 7.54 -13.84
CA ILE A 210 -36.22 8.55 -14.86
C ILE A 210 -36.21 7.96 -16.28
N SER A 211 -35.31 7.01 -16.58
CA SER A 211 -35.16 6.42 -17.93
C SER A 211 -35.91 5.10 -18.12
N GLY A 212 -36.23 4.38 -17.04
CA GLY A 212 -36.61 2.97 -17.05
C GLY A 212 -35.38 2.05 -17.01
N GLU A 213 -35.48 0.90 -16.33
CA GLU A 213 -34.35 0.00 -16.07
C GLU A 213 -33.71 -0.57 -17.34
N ASN A 214 -34.49 -0.80 -18.40
CA ASN A 214 -34.00 -1.36 -19.66
C ASN A 214 -33.33 -0.33 -20.59
N ASN A 215 -33.44 0.95 -20.26
CA ASN A 215 -32.91 2.05 -21.08
C ASN A 215 -31.62 2.64 -20.51
N ILE A 216 -30.95 1.96 -19.58
CA ILE A 216 -29.71 2.45 -18.98
C ILE A 216 -28.63 1.37 -18.95
N ASN A 217 -27.47 1.69 -19.54
CA ASN A 217 -26.26 0.87 -19.45
C ASN A 217 -25.29 1.52 -18.47
N ILE A 218 -24.74 0.74 -17.56
CA ILE A 218 -23.92 1.24 -16.44
C ILE A 218 -22.54 0.61 -16.53
N SER A 219 -21.47 1.43 -16.48
CA SER A 219 -20.10 0.93 -16.36
C SER A 219 -19.82 0.52 -14.92
N ASN A 220 -20.23 -0.71 -14.57
CA ASN A 220 -20.10 -1.25 -13.22
C ASN A 220 -18.65 -1.22 -12.71
N GLU A 221 -17.68 -1.46 -13.59
CA GLU A 221 -16.27 -1.52 -13.20
C GLU A 221 -15.68 -0.15 -12.87
N LEU A 222 -15.94 0.88 -13.69
CA LEU A 222 -15.47 2.24 -13.42
C LEU A 222 -16.16 2.81 -12.18
N ILE A 223 -17.47 2.58 -12.05
CA ILE A 223 -18.22 3.00 -10.87
C ILE A 223 -17.69 2.31 -9.62
N GLN A 224 -17.38 1.02 -9.64
CA GLN A 224 -16.83 0.34 -8.47
C GLN A 224 -15.51 0.95 -7.99
N LEU A 225 -14.63 1.37 -8.90
CA LEU A 225 -13.33 1.97 -8.55
C LEU A 225 -13.45 3.41 -8.02
N GLU A 226 -14.43 4.17 -8.51
CA GLU A 226 -14.65 5.56 -8.10
C GLU A 226 -15.66 5.71 -6.95
N LYS A 227 -16.45 4.66 -6.65
CA LYS A 227 -17.47 4.67 -5.62
C LYS A 227 -16.84 4.80 -4.22
N PRO A 228 -17.34 5.73 -3.38
CA PRO A 228 -16.83 5.93 -2.02
C PRO A 228 -16.96 4.68 -1.12
N GLY A 229 -17.87 3.76 -1.41
CA GLY A 229 -18.02 2.49 -0.66
C GLY A 229 -16.87 1.50 -0.85
N TYR A 230 -16.28 1.40 -2.05
CA TYR A 230 -15.05 0.63 -2.30
C TYR A 230 -13.86 1.29 -1.59
N ASN A 231 -13.84 2.63 -1.59
CA ASN A 231 -12.87 3.42 -0.83
C ASN A 231 -12.95 3.14 0.67
N ASN A 232 -14.12 2.89 1.27
CA ASN A 232 -14.22 2.76 2.72
C ASN A 232 -13.39 1.59 3.31
N SER A 233 -13.33 0.41 2.66
CA SER A 233 -12.51 -0.72 3.16
C SER A 233 -11.01 -0.52 2.91
N ILE A 234 -10.64 0.02 1.75
CA ILE A 234 -9.25 0.35 1.42
C ILE A 234 -8.74 1.48 2.34
N MET A 235 -9.56 2.51 2.56
CA MET A 235 -9.30 3.62 3.49
C MET A 235 -9.26 3.14 4.94
N ALA A 236 -10.15 2.23 5.36
CA ALA A 236 -10.07 1.64 6.70
C ALA A 236 -8.76 0.88 6.90
N THR A 237 -8.33 0.09 5.91
CA THR A 237 -7.06 -0.64 5.94
C THR A 237 -5.86 0.32 5.97
N LEU A 238 -5.92 1.40 5.20
CA LEU A 238 -4.96 2.51 5.21
C LEU A 238 -4.85 3.16 6.59
N ILE A 239 -5.98 3.56 7.16
CA ILE A 239 -6.05 4.22 8.47
C ILE A 239 -5.47 3.31 9.53
N ILE A 240 -5.82 2.02 9.53
CA ILE A 240 -5.26 1.03 10.47
C ILE A 240 -3.74 0.95 10.31
N THR A 241 -3.25 0.81 9.07
CA THR A 241 -1.81 0.68 8.79
C THR A 241 -1.02 1.91 9.22
N ILE A 242 -1.48 3.11 8.85
CA ILE A 242 -0.86 4.38 9.24
C ILE A 242 -0.91 4.56 10.76
N SER A 243 -2.02 4.21 11.41
CA SER A 243 -2.16 4.31 12.88
C SER A 243 -1.14 3.44 13.61
N ILE A 244 -0.92 2.21 13.14
CA ILE A 244 0.08 1.29 13.72
C ILE A 244 1.49 1.86 13.57
N VAL A 245 1.83 2.39 12.39
CA VAL A 245 3.12 3.03 12.12
C VAL A 245 3.31 4.24 13.03
N VAL A 246 2.29 5.10 13.17
CA VAL A 246 2.31 6.27 14.05
C VAL A 246 2.58 5.85 15.49
N ILE A 247 1.84 4.88 16.04
CA ILE A 247 2.03 4.38 17.40
C ILE A 247 3.47 3.85 17.60
N ALA A 248 3.99 3.09 16.64
CA ALA A 248 5.35 2.58 16.73
C ALA A 248 6.40 3.69 16.72
N THR A 249 6.22 4.68 15.86
CA THR A 249 7.14 5.84 15.79
C THR A 249 7.10 6.64 17.08
N ILE A 250 5.91 6.81 17.68
CA ILE A 250 5.76 7.51 18.95
C ILE A 250 6.62 6.84 20.03
N VAL A 251 6.58 5.50 20.11
CA VAL A 251 7.33 4.76 21.14
C VAL A 251 8.84 4.75 20.88
N VAL A 252 9.26 4.58 19.63
CA VAL A 252 10.69 4.65 19.27
C VAL A 252 11.27 6.03 19.62
N ILE A 253 10.57 7.11 19.26
CA ILE A 253 10.99 8.47 19.53
C ILE A 253 10.92 8.78 21.03
N TYR A 254 9.90 8.27 21.74
CA TYR A 254 9.77 8.39 23.19
C TYR A 254 10.99 7.78 23.91
N ASN A 255 11.36 6.55 23.55
CA ASN A 255 12.51 5.87 24.12
C ASN A 255 13.79 6.69 23.89
N ALA A 256 13.98 7.17 22.67
CA ALA A 256 15.08 8.08 22.30
C ALA A 256 15.18 9.31 23.21
N PHE A 257 14.08 10.06 23.38
CA PHE A 257 14.08 11.26 24.23
C PHE A 257 14.24 10.93 25.71
N GLN A 258 13.62 9.84 26.18
CA GLN A 258 13.72 9.43 27.58
C GLN A 258 15.17 9.15 27.97
N ILE A 259 15.93 8.48 27.10
CA ILE A 259 17.38 8.26 27.31
C ILE A 259 18.11 9.59 27.39
N SER A 260 17.86 10.46 26.41
CA SER A 260 18.52 11.77 26.33
C SER A 260 18.26 12.61 27.58
N VAL A 261 17.07 12.51 28.17
CA VAL A 261 16.72 13.19 29.42
C VAL A 261 17.41 12.55 30.61
N VAL A 262 17.37 11.22 30.74
CA VAL A 262 17.97 10.49 31.88
C VAL A 262 19.46 10.77 32.00
N GLU A 263 20.19 10.81 30.90
CA GLU A 263 21.63 11.11 30.93
C GLU A 263 21.95 12.55 31.30
N ARG A 264 21.03 13.47 31.00
CA ARG A 264 21.14 14.88 31.34
C ARG A 264 20.58 15.25 32.70
N THR A 265 20.15 14.27 33.50
CA THR A 265 19.58 14.49 34.83
C THR A 265 20.47 15.41 35.68
N ARG A 266 21.79 15.17 35.70
CA ARG A 266 22.76 16.02 36.45
C ARG A 266 22.83 17.45 35.90
N GLN A 267 22.84 17.61 34.57
CA GLN A 267 22.86 18.93 33.92
C GLN A 267 21.58 19.74 34.20
N PHE A 268 20.41 19.09 34.12
CA PHE A 268 19.14 19.72 34.49
C PHE A 268 19.10 20.06 35.98
N GLY A 269 19.67 19.23 36.84
CA GLY A 269 19.84 19.52 38.27
C GLY A 269 20.67 20.77 38.55
N LEU A 270 21.81 20.91 37.88
CA LEU A 270 22.68 22.10 37.98
C LEU A 270 21.96 23.35 37.47
N LEU A 271 21.31 23.29 36.31
CA LEU A 271 20.52 24.41 35.78
C LEU A 271 19.41 24.82 36.74
N ARG A 272 18.72 23.86 37.35
CA ARG A 272 17.70 24.14 38.36
C ARG A 272 18.29 24.68 39.68
N SER A 273 19.53 24.35 40.02
CA SER A 273 20.24 24.93 41.18
C SER A 273 20.59 26.40 40.96
N ILE A 274 20.90 26.77 39.71
CA ILE A 274 21.20 28.15 39.29
C ILE A 274 19.92 28.99 39.12
N GLY A 275 18.72 28.40 39.27
CA GLY A 275 17.44 29.11 39.24
C GLY A 275 16.55 28.82 38.03
N ALA A 276 16.90 27.88 37.15
CA ALA A 276 16.03 27.51 36.03
C ALA A 276 14.69 26.91 36.50
N THR A 277 13.59 27.44 35.98
CA THR A 277 12.24 26.97 36.30
C THR A 277 11.91 25.63 35.63
N ARG A 278 10.95 24.88 36.20
CA ARG A 278 10.48 23.62 35.60
C ARG A 278 9.96 23.81 34.16
N LYS A 279 9.33 24.96 33.88
CA LYS A 279 8.85 25.32 32.54
C LYS A 279 10.01 25.51 31.55
N GLN A 280 11.08 26.20 31.98
CA GLN A 280 12.27 26.39 31.14
C GLN A 280 12.96 25.05 30.79
N ILE A 281 13.08 24.12 31.75
CA ILE A 281 13.65 22.78 31.47
C ILE A 281 12.78 22.00 30.48
N ARG A 282 11.45 22.00 30.66
CA ARG A 282 10.51 21.36 29.71
C ARG A 282 10.64 21.94 28.30
N GLN A 283 10.73 23.26 28.20
CA GLN A 283 10.87 23.95 26.92
C GLN A 283 12.18 23.62 26.21
N ILE A 284 13.28 23.39 26.94
CA ILE A 284 14.56 22.96 26.33
C ILE A 284 14.36 21.62 25.61
N VAL A 285 13.74 20.63 26.26
CA VAL A 285 13.51 19.29 25.68
C VAL A 285 12.55 19.35 24.49
N LEU A 286 11.42 20.07 24.61
CA LEU A 286 10.47 20.22 23.50
C LEU A 286 11.05 21.00 22.31
N ARG A 287 11.95 21.95 22.57
CA ARG A 287 12.65 22.69 21.52
C ARG A 287 13.65 21.82 20.77
N GLU A 288 14.29 20.88 21.44
CA GLU A 288 15.13 19.89 20.76
C GLU A 288 14.31 18.98 19.86
N ALA A 289 13.15 18.52 20.35
CA ALA A 289 12.25 17.69 19.55
C ALA A 289 11.74 18.41 18.29
N THR A 290 11.26 19.64 18.45
CA THR A 290 10.80 20.46 17.32
C THR A 290 11.93 20.79 16.34
N PHE A 291 13.14 21.08 16.82
CA PHE A 291 14.29 21.31 15.94
C PHE A 291 14.66 20.06 15.13
N LEU A 292 14.62 18.88 15.75
CA LEU A 292 14.84 17.62 15.03
C LEU A 292 13.73 17.35 14.01
N ALA A 293 12.47 17.61 14.34
CA ALA A 293 11.35 17.46 13.41
C ALA A 293 11.48 18.38 12.19
N VAL A 294 11.85 19.66 12.38
CA VAL A 294 12.02 20.63 11.28
C VAL A 294 13.09 20.19 10.28
N ILE A 295 14.13 19.50 10.74
CA ILE A 295 15.17 18.95 9.85
C ILE A 295 14.74 17.61 9.25
N ALA A 296 14.13 16.74 10.05
CA ALA A 296 13.81 15.39 9.65
C ALA A 296 12.62 15.30 8.67
N ILE A 297 11.63 16.21 8.76
CA ILE A 297 10.44 16.17 7.89
C ILE A 297 10.81 16.41 6.42
N PRO A 298 11.55 17.48 6.04
CA PRO A 298 11.95 17.68 4.64
C PRO A 298 12.79 16.52 4.11
N ILE A 299 13.74 16.02 4.90
CA ILE A 299 14.57 14.86 4.52
C ILE A 299 13.69 13.61 4.34
N GLY A 300 12.71 13.41 5.23
CA GLY A 300 11.76 12.31 5.17
C GLY A 300 10.89 12.33 3.91
N ILE A 301 10.41 13.52 3.50
CA ILE A 301 9.64 13.69 2.26
C ILE A 301 10.50 13.36 1.04
N ILE A 302 11.74 13.87 1.00
CA ILE A 302 12.69 13.54 -0.08
C ILE A 302 12.93 12.04 -0.13
N CYS A 303 13.16 11.41 1.03
CA CYS A 303 13.29 9.96 1.12
C CYS A 303 12.03 9.21 0.66
N SER A 304 10.82 9.71 0.92
CA SER A 304 9.59 9.07 0.41
C SER A 304 9.45 9.19 -1.10
N LEU A 305 9.84 10.31 -1.70
CA LEU A 305 9.78 10.48 -3.15
C LEU A 305 10.80 9.56 -3.83
N ILE A 306 12.00 9.43 -3.26
CA ILE A 306 13.02 8.47 -3.72
C ILE A 306 12.48 7.04 -3.57
N ALA A 307 11.86 6.70 -2.44
CA ALA A 307 11.26 5.38 -2.24
C ALA A 307 10.16 5.10 -3.28
N LEU A 308 9.25 6.04 -3.52
CA LEU A 308 8.19 5.92 -4.52
C LEU A 308 8.75 5.78 -5.94
N ALA A 309 9.77 6.57 -6.30
CA ALA A 309 10.44 6.46 -7.60
C ALA A 309 11.16 5.11 -7.76
N SER A 310 11.81 4.62 -6.71
CA SER A 310 12.47 3.31 -6.72
C SER A 310 11.46 2.17 -6.87
N LEU A 311 10.28 2.31 -6.27
CA LEU A 311 9.17 1.37 -6.46
C LEU A 311 8.70 1.40 -7.92
N GLN A 312 8.40 2.58 -8.48
CA GLN A 312 8.00 2.71 -9.88
C GLN A 312 9.01 2.08 -10.84
N PHE A 313 10.31 2.31 -10.61
CA PHE A 313 11.37 1.71 -11.41
C PHE A 313 11.37 0.18 -11.31
N THR A 314 11.22 -0.36 -10.10
CA THR A 314 11.15 -1.81 -9.88
C THR A 314 9.94 -2.43 -10.58
N PHE A 315 8.78 -1.76 -10.57
CA PHE A 315 7.60 -2.19 -11.33
C PHE A 315 7.85 -2.20 -12.84
N SER A 316 8.51 -1.16 -13.37
CA SER A 316 8.82 -1.11 -14.81
C SER A 316 9.81 -2.19 -15.25
N LEU A 317 10.74 -2.59 -14.38
CA LEU A 317 11.74 -3.63 -14.67
C LEU A 317 11.14 -5.04 -14.61
N LEU A 318 10.24 -5.29 -13.66
CA LEU A 318 9.65 -6.62 -13.46
C LEU A 318 8.44 -6.91 -14.36
N MET A 319 7.75 -5.89 -14.86
CA MET A 319 6.55 -6.02 -15.70
C MET A 319 6.82 -5.60 -17.15
N GLU A 320 7.93 -6.10 -17.71
CA GLU A 320 8.37 -5.90 -19.09
C GLU A 320 7.22 -6.25 -20.06
N ASN A 321 6.63 -5.23 -20.71
CA ASN A 321 5.48 -5.23 -21.65
C ASN A 321 4.12 -4.71 -21.13
N SER A 322 3.96 -4.38 -19.85
CA SER A 322 2.72 -3.73 -19.40
C SER A 322 2.87 -2.20 -19.39
N LYS A 323 2.26 -1.51 -20.37
CA LYS A 323 2.16 -0.03 -20.38
C LYS A 323 1.27 0.55 -19.25
N ALA A 324 0.93 -0.25 -18.24
CA ALA A 324 -0.25 -0.02 -17.42
C ALA A 324 0.03 0.75 -16.12
N VAL A 325 1.14 0.54 -15.39
CA VAL A 325 1.15 0.99 -13.98
C VAL A 325 2.11 2.17 -13.75
N SER A 326 1.63 3.39 -13.96
CA SER A 326 2.28 4.61 -13.47
C SER A 326 1.79 4.94 -12.05
N ILE A 327 2.53 4.50 -11.04
CA ILE A 327 2.25 4.71 -9.61
C ILE A 327 2.77 6.08 -9.16
N PHE A 328 3.61 6.75 -9.97
CA PHE A 328 4.23 8.02 -9.61
C PHE A 328 3.25 9.20 -9.74
N HIS A 329 2.31 9.29 -8.79
CA HIS A 329 1.43 10.44 -8.60
C HIS A 329 1.72 11.09 -7.23
N VAL A 330 2.23 12.32 -7.26
CA VAL A 330 2.56 13.07 -6.04
C VAL A 330 1.38 13.94 -5.64
N ASP A 331 0.70 13.54 -4.57
CA ASP A 331 -0.35 14.34 -3.94
C ASP A 331 0.23 15.17 -2.78
N TRP A 332 0.18 16.49 -2.92
CA TRP A 332 0.66 17.44 -1.93
C TRP A 332 -0.11 17.37 -0.60
N ASN A 333 -1.40 17.01 -0.64
CA ASN A 333 -2.22 16.87 0.58
C ASN A 333 -1.73 15.70 1.44
N ILE A 334 -1.33 14.59 0.81
CA ILE A 334 -0.80 13.41 1.53
C ILE A 334 0.52 13.77 2.22
N LEU A 335 1.41 14.49 1.53
CA LEU A 335 2.68 14.96 2.12
C LEU A 335 2.48 15.96 3.27
N LEU A 336 1.47 16.83 3.16
CA LEU A 336 1.13 17.79 4.21
C LEU A 336 0.56 17.07 5.44
N ILE A 337 -0.39 16.16 5.24
CA ILE A 337 -1.01 15.37 6.31
C ILE A 337 0.05 14.51 7.01
N SER A 338 0.92 13.83 6.27
CA SER A 338 2.00 13.01 6.86
C SER A 338 2.96 13.87 7.69
N SER A 339 3.31 15.07 7.21
CA SER A 339 4.16 16.02 7.92
C SER A 339 3.53 16.47 9.25
N ILE A 340 2.24 16.79 9.24
CA ILE A 340 1.50 17.18 10.46
C ILE A 340 1.44 16.01 11.45
N ILE A 341 1.07 14.81 10.97
CA ILE A 341 0.99 13.61 11.80
C ILE A 341 2.34 13.32 12.46
N THR A 342 3.44 13.39 11.72
CA THR A 342 4.77 13.15 12.31
C THR A 342 5.19 14.25 13.26
N LEU A 343 4.89 15.53 12.98
CA LEU A 343 5.16 16.61 13.91
C LEU A 343 4.42 16.39 15.24
N LEU A 344 3.13 16.04 15.18
CA LEU A 344 2.33 15.71 16.36
C LEU A 344 2.88 14.49 17.10
N SER A 345 3.32 13.46 16.36
CA SER A 345 3.95 12.27 16.93
C SER A 345 5.24 12.60 17.69
N VAL A 346 6.13 13.40 17.11
CA VAL A 346 7.38 13.84 17.75
C VAL A 346 7.12 14.65 19.02
N ILE A 347 6.13 15.55 18.97
CA ILE A 347 5.73 16.33 20.15
C ILE A 347 5.18 15.38 21.22
N ALA A 348 4.20 14.53 20.88
CA ALA A 348 3.59 13.57 21.80
C ALA A 348 4.64 12.68 22.48
N SER A 349 5.60 12.14 21.72
CA SER A 349 6.72 11.34 22.22
C SER A 349 7.61 12.07 23.21
N SER A 350 7.82 13.38 23.03
CA SER A 350 8.72 14.19 23.85
C SER A 350 8.03 14.84 25.06
N LEU A 351 6.69 14.87 25.11
CA LEU A 351 5.93 15.46 26.22
C LEU A 351 6.24 14.81 27.57
N TYR A 352 6.22 13.48 27.64
CA TYR A 352 6.49 12.77 28.89
C TYR A 352 7.96 12.91 29.35
N PRO A 353 8.97 12.68 28.48
CA PRO A 353 10.37 12.95 28.83
C PRO A 353 10.61 14.40 29.26
N ALA A 354 10.00 15.38 28.58
CA ALA A 354 10.11 16.79 28.96
C ALA A 354 9.51 17.05 30.35
N TYR A 355 8.31 16.52 30.62
CA TYR A 355 7.66 16.60 31.92
C TYR A 355 8.54 15.98 33.02
N PHE A 356 9.09 14.80 32.77
CA PHE A 356 10.02 14.13 33.67
C PHE A 356 11.25 15.00 33.95
N ALA A 357 11.87 15.57 32.92
CA ALA A 357 13.02 16.47 33.04
C ALA A 357 12.74 17.65 33.99
N GLY A 358 11.58 18.29 33.85
CA GLY A 358 11.18 19.41 34.70
C GLY A 358 10.94 19.04 36.17
N LYS A 359 10.65 17.77 36.48
CA LYS A 359 10.42 17.29 37.85
C LYS A 359 11.69 16.88 38.59
N ILE A 360 12.83 16.72 37.91
CA ILE A 360 14.10 16.30 38.50
C ILE A 360 14.55 17.30 39.58
N SER A 361 14.64 16.88 40.84
CA SER A 361 15.09 17.75 41.94
C SER A 361 16.58 18.09 41.81
N PRO A 362 17.01 19.35 42.05
CA PRO A 362 18.43 19.73 42.02
C PRO A 362 19.29 18.86 42.96
N LEU A 363 18.80 18.62 44.17
CA LEU A 363 19.48 17.80 45.16
C LEU A 363 19.61 16.34 44.70
N LEU A 364 18.53 15.74 44.18
CA LEU A 364 18.54 14.36 43.67
C LEU A 364 19.48 14.18 42.46
N ALA A 365 19.61 15.22 41.64
CA ALA A 365 20.44 15.18 40.44
C ALA A 365 21.93 15.33 40.72
N ILE A 366 22.30 15.99 41.82
CA ILE A 366 23.68 16.24 42.22
C ILE A 366 24.17 15.20 43.22
N SER A 367 23.29 14.69 44.10
CA SER A 367 23.64 13.67 45.08
C SER A 367 23.72 12.27 44.44
N SER A 368 24.91 11.67 44.41
CA SER A 368 25.14 10.26 44.04
C SER A 368 24.48 9.27 45.02
N ARG A 369 24.22 9.70 46.27
CA ARG A 369 23.82 8.84 47.41
C ARG A 369 22.38 8.29 47.38
N LEU A 370 21.51 8.73 46.47
CA LEU A 370 20.07 8.39 46.50
C LEU A 370 19.59 7.43 45.40
N SER A 371 20.50 6.82 44.62
CA SER A 371 20.11 5.78 43.65
C SER A 371 19.54 4.51 44.30
N ILE A 372 19.69 4.36 45.61
CA ILE A 372 19.03 3.32 46.41
C ILE A 372 17.83 3.98 47.11
N LYS A 373 16.71 4.12 46.40
CA LYS A 373 15.44 4.42 47.07
C LYS A 373 15.18 3.24 48.01
N LYS A 374 14.94 3.50 49.31
CA LYS A 374 14.55 2.47 50.28
C LYS A 374 13.15 1.97 49.90
N GLU A 375 13.08 1.08 48.92
CA GLU A 375 11.82 0.49 48.48
C GLU A 375 11.33 -0.45 49.59
N GLN A 376 10.10 -0.22 50.04
CA GLN A 376 9.47 -1.10 51.01
C GLN A 376 9.30 -2.48 50.36
N ILE A 377 10.14 -3.43 50.77
CA ILE A 377 10.03 -4.84 50.37
C ILE A 377 8.73 -5.36 50.97
N LYS A 378 7.64 -5.37 50.20
CA LYS A 378 6.44 -6.14 50.57
C LYS A 378 6.85 -7.61 50.60
N LYS A 379 6.94 -8.21 51.80
CA LYS A 379 7.19 -9.66 51.97
C LYS A 379 6.12 -10.43 51.18
N GLN A 380 6.51 -11.01 50.04
CA GLN A 380 5.58 -11.77 49.21
C GLN A 380 5.42 -13.17 49.81
N LYS A 381 4.19 -13.52 50.22
CA LYS A 381 3.87 -14.76 50.95
C LYS A 381 3.67 -16.01 50.05
N ASN A 382 3.78 -15.93 48.72
CA ASN A 382 3.41 -17.04 47.85
C ASN A 382 4.60 -17.89 47.37
N SER A 383 4.56 -19.14 47.83
CA SER A 383 5.50 -20.24 47.65
C SER A 383 4.97 -21.26 46.60
N MET A 384 4.87 -20.88 45.33
CA MET A 384 4.62 -21.85 44.24
C MET A 384 5.85 -22.10 43.36
N VAL A 385 6.97 -21.42 43.61
CA VAL A 385 8.23 -21.62 42.89
C VAL A 385 9.24 -22.27 43.83
N LYS A 386 9.07 -23.58 44.09
CA LYS A 386 9.91 -24.39 44.99
C LYS A 386 10.92 -25.30 44.27
N LYS A 387 11.08 -25.19 42.94
CA LYS A 387 12.19 -25.84 42.23
C LYS A 387 13.47 -24.99 42.37
N PRO A 388 14.67 -25.58 42.34
CA PRO A 388 15.91 -24.83 42.40
C PRO A 388 16.13 -24.11 41.06
N LEU A 389 15.46 -22.97 40.85
CA LEU A 389 15.90 -22.06 39.80
C LEU A 389 17.34 -21.66 40.15
N SER A 390 18.23 -21.67 39.15
CA SER A 390 19.59 -21.20 39.33
C SER A 390 19.59 -19.81 39.98
N ILE A 391 20.52 -19.57 40.90
CA ILE A 391 20.64 -18.28 41.61
C ILE A 391 20.55 -17.08 40.63
N PRO A 392 21.23 -17.10 39.45
CA PRO A 392 21.12 -16.03 38.47
C PRO A 392 19.71 -15.83 37.91
N LEU A 393 18.93 -16.90 37.69
CA LEU A 393 17.57 -16.82 37.17
C LEU A 393 16.59 -16.28 38.22
N SER A 394 16.73 -16.71 39.48
CA SER A 394 15.95 -16.18 40.60
C SER A 394 16.20 -14.68 40.80
N MET A 395 17.47 -14.26 40.72
CA MET A 395 17.85 -12.86 40.77
C MET A 395 17.23 -12.07 39.62
N ALA A 396 17.35 -12.54 38.38
CA ALA A 396 16.75 -11.90 37.21
C ALA A 396 15.23 -11.71 37.39
N MET A 397 14.51 -12.74 37.82
CA MET A 397 13.05 -12.68 37.95
C MET A 397 12.59 -11.76 39.09
N LYS A 398 13.31 -11.73 40.22
CA LYS A 398 13.09 -10.74 41.28
C LYS A 398 13.35 -9.32 40.80
N ASN A 399 14.36 -9.15 39.94
CA ASN A 399 14.75 -7.86 39.40
C ASN A 399 13.68 -7.25 38.49
N VAL A 400 13.17 -8.07 37.57
CA VAL A 400 12.07 -7.73 36.68
C VAL A 400 10.83 -7.31 37.46
N LYS A 401 10.48 -8.06 38.51
CA LYS A 401 9.34 -7.75 39.38
C LYS A 401 9.53 -6.49 40.23
N ARG A 402 10.77 -6.21 40.65
CA ARG A 402 11.11 -5.03 41.45
C ARG A 402 10.99 -3.74 40.62
N ASN A 403 11.52 -3.74 39.40
CA ASN A 403 11.58 -2.56 38.55
C ASN A 403 10.42 -2.47 37.54
N LYS A 404 9.17 -2.42 38.03
CA LYS A 404 7.96 -2.47 37.18
C LYS A 404 7.95 -1.45 36.05
N ASN A 405 8.33 -0.19 36.32
CA ASN A 405 8.31 0.85 35.28
C ASN A 405 9.25 0.53 34.10
N ARG A 406 10.42 -0.06 34.38
CA ARG A 406 11.39 -0.41 33.33
C ARG A 406 10.97 -1.66 32.58
N TYR A 407 10.41 -2.63 33.31
CA TYR A 407 9.80 -3.81 32.72
C TYR A 407 8.71 -3.42 31.72
N THR A 408 7.78 -2.53 32.12
CA THR A 408 6.70 -2.07 31.27
C THR A 408 7.21 -1.37 30.01
N ILE A 409 8.19 -0.47 30.11
CA ILE A 409 8.74 0.25 28.93
C ILE A 409 9.42 -0.73 27.96
N THR A 410 10.22 -1.66 28.49
CA THR A 410 10.94 -2.65 27.67
C THR A 410 9.96 -3.60 26.96
N ILE A 411 8.96 -4.11 27.69
CA ILE A 411 7.94 -4.98 27.12
C ILE A 411 7.10 -4.26 26.08
N LEU A 412 6.65 -3.04 26.36
CA LEU A 412 5.82 -2.27 25.44
C LEU A 412 6.55 -2.05 24.11
N SER A 413 7.87 -1.83 24.15
CA SER A 413 8.70 -1.73 22.94
C SER A 413 8.72 -3.03 22.13
N ILE A 414 8.80 -4.19 22.79
CA ILE A 414 8.75 -5.51 22.13
C ILE A 414 7.34 -5.80 21.59
N ILE A 415 6.29 -5.52 22.37
CA ILE A 415 4.89 -5.71 21.97
C ILE A 415 4.61 -4.95 20.68
N ILE A 416 4.99 -3.68 20.61
CA ILE A 416 4.75 -2.85 19.42
C ILE A 416 5.51 -3.37 18.21
N SER A 417 6.78 -3.76 18.39
CA SER A 417 7.57 -4.40 17.33
C SER A 417 6.89 -5.68 16.81
N SER A 418 6.42 -6.53 17.72
CA SER A 418 5.71 -7.77 17.37
C SER A 418 4.38 -7.50 16.67
N VAL A 419 3.58 -6.57 17.17
CA VAL A 419 2.29 -6.18 16.58
C VAL A 419 2.52 -5.63 15.17
N LEU A 420 3.47 -4.72 14.99
CA LEU A 420 3.71 -4.09 13.69
C LEU A 420 4.20 -5.11 12.65
N PHE A 421 5.09 -6.04 13.03
CA PHE A 421 5.56 -7.09 12.14
C PHE A 421 4.45 -8.08 11.74
N ILE A 422 3.73 -8.64 12.71
CA ILE A 422 2.71 -9.68 12.43
C ILE A 422 1.52 -9.06 11.68
N THR A 423 1.08 -7.85 12.03
CA THR A 423 -0.03 -7.17 11.34
C THR A 423 0.30 -6.87 9.90
N PHE A 424 1.51 -6.37 9.62
CA PHE A 424 1.94 -6.12 8.25
C PHE A 424 2.09 -7.44 7.45
N SER A 425 2.64 -8.48 8.08
CA SER A 425 2.71 -9.81 7.47
C SER A 425 1.32 -10.39 7.18
N TYR A 426 0.34 -10.18 8.05
CA TYR A 426 -1.04 -10.60 7.85
C TYR A 426 -1.70 -9.83 6.72
N LEU A 427 -1.59 -8.50 6.70
CA LEU A 427 -2.11 -7.65 5.63
C LEU A 427 -1.56 -8.09 4.27
N MET A 428 -0.27 -8.43 4.24
CA MET A 428 0.35 -8.93 3.03
C MET A 428 -0.13 -10.33 2.64
N SER A 429 -0.28 -11.23 3.61
CA SER A 429 -0.87 -12.55 3.38
C SER A 429 -2.27 -12.43 2.78
N VAL A 430 -3.11 -11.50 3.29
CA VAL A 430 -4.45 -11.24 2.74
C VAL A 430 -4.37 -10.70 1.31
N ALA A 431 -3.45 -9.77 1.03
CA ALA A 431 -3.25 -9.24 -0.32
C ALA A 431 -2.90 -10.35 -1.33
N PHE A 432 -2.03 -11.29 -0.96
CA PHE A 432 -1.61 -12.41 -1.81
C PHE A 432 -2.57 -13.60 -1.83
N ALA A 433 -3.28 -13.87 -0.74
CA ALA A 433 -4.21 -14.98 -0.61
C ALA A 433 -5.54 -14.72 -1.33
N SER A 434 -5.73 -13.51 -1.88
CA SER A 434 -6.87 -13.23 -2.74
C SER A 434 -6.91 -14.27 -3.87
N LYS A 435 -8.07 -14.93 -4.02
CA LYS A 435 -8.31 -16.04 -4.97
C LYS A 435 -7.96 -15.71 -6.43
N SER A 436 -7.75 -14.43 -6.74
CA SER A 436 -7.33 -13.89 -8.03
C SER A 436 -6.01 -14.49 -8.54
N PHE A 437 -5.07 -14.84 -7.67
CA PHE A 437 -3.74 -15.33 -8.10
C PHE A 437 -3.63 -16.85 -8.22
N ASP A 438 -4.26 -17.62 -7.32
CA ASP A 438 -4.02 -19.08 -7.24
C ASP A 438 -5.14 -19.95 -7.85
N LYS A 439 -6.36 -19.42 -8.04
CA LYS A 439 -7.51 -20.21 -8.54
C LYS A 439 -7.88 -19.94 -10.00
N LEU A 440 -7.25 -18.95 -10.63
CA LEU A 440 -7.51 -18.52 -12.00
C LEU A 440 -6.48 -19.02 -13.02
N SER A 441 -5.47 -19.80 -12.62
CA SER A 441 -4.61 -20.46 -13.58
C SER A 441 -5.39 -21.60 -14.24
N VAL A 442 -5.97 -21.31 -15.40
CA VAL A 442 -6.52 -22.35 -16.27
C VAL A 442 -5.36 -23.31 -16.57
N LYS A 443 -5.58 -24.62 -16.36
CA LYS A 443 -4.53 -25.65 -16.55
C LYS A 443 -4.16 -25.86 -18.02
N SER A 444 -4.97 -25.34 -18.94
CA SER A 444 -4.71 -25.32 -20.37
C SER A 444 -3.82 -24.12 -20.73
N ASP A 445 -3.05 -24.28 -21.80
CA ASP A 445 -2.17 -23.23 -22.31
C ASP A 445 -2.95 -22.24 -23.19
N ILE A 446 -3.95 -22.72 -23.93
CA ILE A 446 -4.88 -21.91 -24.73
C ILE A 446 -6.31 -22.40 -24.46
N THR A 447 -7.25 -21.47 -24.30
CA THR A 447 -8.69 -21.77 -24.32
C THR A 447 -9.31 -21.14 -25.55
N ILE A 448 -10.14 -21.88 -26.24
CA ILE A 448 -10.87 -21.48 -27.42
C ILE A 448 -12.35 -21.63 -27.09
N LYS A 449 -13.16 -20.63 -27.39
CA LYS A 449 -14.61 -20.67 -27.26
C LYS A 449 -15.22 -20.29 -28.58
N ILE A 450 -16.13 -21.10 -29.10
CA ILE A 450 -16.93 -20.73 -30.27
C ILE A 450 -18.18 -20.01 -29.76
N GLU A 451 -18.45 -18.81 -30.26
CA GLU A 451 -19.52 -17.93 -29.76
C GLU A 451 -20.92 -18.23 -30.34
N ASP A 452 -21.07 -19.36 -31.04
CA ASP A 452 -22.33 -19.71 -31.69
C ASP A 452 -23.34 -20.36 -30.73
N ASN A 453 -24.55 -19.79 -30.64
CA ASN A 453 -25.62 -20.20 -29.73
C ASN A 453 -26.52 -21.31 -30.30
N ASN A 454 -26.21 -21.85 -31.49
CA ASN A 454 -27.09 -22.79 -32.16
C ASN A 454 -26.89 -24.25 -31.65
N PRO A 455 -27.89 -24.88 -31.01
CA PRO A 455 -27.71 -26.15 -30.28
C PRO A 455 -27.53 -27.42 -31.15
N ASP A 456 -27.67 -27.34 -32.47
CA ASP A 456 -27.70 -28.50 -33.38
C ASP A 456 -26.32 -28.97 -33.92
N HIS A 457 -25.20 -28.32 -33.54
CA HIS A 457 -23.88 -28.53 -34.17
C HIS A 457 -22.92 -29.49 -33.44
N LEU A 458 -23.39 -30.62 -32.91
CA LEU A 458 -22.52 -31.68 -32.37
C LEU A 458 -21.55 -32.28 -33.42
N ALA A 459 -21.92 -32.26 -34.71
CA ALA A 459 -21.08 -32.78 -35.80
C ALA A 459 -19.92 -31.83 -36.21
N GLU A 460 -20.01 -30.54 -35.86
CA GLU A 460 -18.98 -29.55 -36.20
C GLU A 460 -17.91 -29.44 -35.11
N SER A 461 -18.24 -29.78 -33.86
CA SER A 461 -17.25 -29.81 -32.77
C SER A 461 -16.16 -30.87 -33.00
N GLU A 462 -16.50 -32.03 -33.59
CA GLU A 462 -15.52 -33.06 -33.98
C GLU A 462 -14.56 -32.58 -35.08
N GLN A 463 -15.04 -31.79 -36.05
CA GLN A 463 -14.20 -31.23 -37.11
C GLN A 463 -13.22 -30.19 -36.55
N VAL A 464 -13.69 -29.29 -35.68
CA VAL A 464 -12.85 -28.33 -34.98
C VAL A 464 -11.81 -29.04 -34.12
N LEU A 465 -12.22 -30.10 -33.41
CA LEU A 465 -11.30 -30.92 -32.60
C LEU A 465 -10.20 -31.57 -33.44
N HIS A 466 -10.53 -32.08 -34.63
CA HIS A 466 -9.55 -32.68 -35.54
C HIS A 466 -8.58 -31.62 -36.10
N GLN A 467 -9.10 -30.45 -36.50
CA GLN A 467 -8.27 -29.33 -36.96
C GLN A 467 -7.31 -28.84 -35.86
N LEU A 468 -7.78 -28.69 -34.63
CA LEU A 468 -6.93 -28.33 -33.50
C LEU A 468 -5.86 -29.39 -33.22
N LYS A 469 -6.18 -30.68 -33.30
CA LYS A 469 -5.19 -31.76 -33.14
C LYS A 469 -4.16 -31.81 -34.26
N SER A 470 -4.48 -31.29 -35.45
CA SER A 470 -3.59 -31.27 -36.61
C SER A 470 -2.53 -30.16 -36.57
N LEU A 471 -2.69 -29.16 -35.70
CA LEU A 471 -1.73 -28.08 -35.53
C LEU A 471 -0.42 -28.57 -34.90
N GLU A 472 0.71 -28.16 -35.46
CA GLU A 472 2.03 -28.73 -35.14
C GLU A 472 2.40 -28.56 -33.66
N ASN A 473 2.10 -27.39 -33.09
CA ASN A 473 2.46 -27.06 -31.71
C ASN A 473 1.41 -27.47 -30.66
N ILE A 474 0.31 -28.13 -31.05
CA ILE A 474 -0.71 -28.59 -30.11
C ILE A 474 -0.41 -30.05 -29.71
N SER A 475 -0.28 -30.29 -28.41
CA SER A 475 0.01 -31.63 -27.85
C SER A 475 -1.27 -32.37 -27.46
N LYS A 476 -2.24 -31.67 -26.87
CA LYS A 476 -3.54 -32.23 -26.45
C LYS A 476 -4.63 -31.18 -26.59
N VAL A 477 -5.84 -31.64 -26.92
CA VAL A 477 -7.06 -30.82 -26.96
C VAL A 477 -8.12 -31.53 -26.12
N TYR A 478 -8.74 -30.77 -25.23
CA TYR A 478 -9.83 -31.21 -24.36
C TYR A 478 -11.08 -30.42 -24.75
N GLU A 479 -12.14 -31.12 -25.10
CA GLU A 479 -13.44 -30.50 -25.32
C GLU A 479 -14.17 -30.31 -23.98
N LYS A 480 -14.74 -29.12 -23.77
CA LYS A 480 -15.60 -28.76 -22.65
C LYS A 480 -17.01 -28.46 -23.15
N LYS A 481 -17.96 -28.40 -22.22
CA LYS A 481 -19.35 -27.98 -22.50
C LYS A 481 -19.36 -26.57 -23.14
N GLU A 482 -20.38 -26.31 -23.97
CA GLU A 482 -20.63 -25.02 -24.63
C GLU A 482 -19.56 -24.65 -25.69
N ASN A 483 -19.23 -25.59 -26.60
CA ASN A 483 -18.30 -25.37 -27.71
C ASN A 483 -16.95 -24.72 -27.32
N SER A 484 -16.43 -25.14 -26.16
CA SER A 484 -15.15 -24.66 -25.64
C SER A 484 -14.08 -25.73 -25.71
N PHE A 485 -12.90 -25.38 -26.22
CA PHE A 485 -11.75 -26.26 -26.32
C PHE A 485 -10.59 -25.74 -25.48
N GLU A 486 -9.96 -26.63 -24.71
CA GLU A 486 -8.78 -26.34 -23.91
C GLU A 486 -7.60 -27.10 -24.49
N THR A 487 -6.52 -26.41 -24.86
CA THR A 487 -5.36 -27.03 -25.48
C THR A 487 -4.13 -27.00 -24.57
N LYS A 488 -3.23 -27.97 -24.77
CA LYS A 488 -1.86 -27.93 -24.27
C LYS A 488 -0.91 -27.83 -25.44
N LEU A 489 0.15 -27.05 -25.27
CA LEU A 489 1.17 -26.86 -26.28
C LEU A 489 2.30 -27.87 -26.12
N LYS A 490 3.04 -28.13 -27.20
CA LYS A 490 4.32 -28.87 -27.14
C LYS A 490 5.43 -27.93 -26.70
N ASP A 491 5.48 -26.73 -27.29
CA ASP A 491 6.32 -25.62 -26.88
C ASP A 491 5.48 -24.39 -26.52
N VAL A 492 5.44 -24.09 -25.23
CA VAL A 492 4.71 -22.95 -24.66
C VAL A 492 5.29 -21.59 -25.06
N THR A 493 6.58 -21.53 -25.46
CA THR A 493 7.21 -20.28 -25.91
C THR A 493 6.62 -19.78 -27.23
N GLN A 494 6.09 -20.69 -28.04
CA GLN A 494 5.42 -20.39 -29.31
C GLN A 494 3.91 -20.14 -29.15
N SER A 495 3.39 -20.03 -27.92
CA SER A 495 1.96 -19.83 -27.67
C SER A 495 1.33 -18.70 -28.47
N SER A 496 2.01 -17.55 -28.61
CA SER A 496 1.53 -16.41 -29.42
C SER A 496 1.46 -16.70 -30.92
N ALA A 497 2.39 -17.49 -31.45
CA ALA A 497 2.38 -17.91 -32.84
C ALA A 497 1.25 -18.93 -33.10
N THR A 498 1.05 -19.86 -32.17
CA THR A 498 -0.04 -20.84 -32.25
C THR A 498 -1.42 -20.19 -32.12
N VAL A 499 -1.57 -19.14 -31.31
CA VAL A 499 -2.82 -18.35 -31.27
C VAL A 499 -3.13 -17.77 -32.66
N LYS A 500 -2.17 -17.14 -33.33
CA LYS A 500 -2.35 -16.62 -34.69
C LYS A 500 -2.68 -17.71 -35.71
N GLU A 501 -2.08 -18.89 -35.55
CA GLU A 501 -2.35 -20.04 -36.41
C GLU A 501 -3.78 -20.56 -36.24
N ILE A 502 -4.28 -20.62 -35.00
CA ILE A 502 -5.66 -20.97 -34.66
C ILE A 502 -6.64 -19.92 -35.23
N GLU A 503 -6.35 -18.62 -35.09
CA GLU A 503 -7.16 -17.54 -35.68
C GLU A 503 -7.25 -17.69 -37.21
N ASN A 504 -6.13 -17.97 -37.87
CA ASN A 504 -6.07 -18.08 -39.32
C ASN A 504 -6.73 -19.35 -39.90
N THR A 505 -6.86 -20.41 -39.10
CA THR A 505 -7.44 -21.70 -39.53
C THR A 505 -8.92 -21.79 -39.16
N ILE A 506 -9.24 -21.56 -37.89
CA ILE A 506 -10.59 -21.76 -37.34
C ILE A 506 -11.38 -20.45 -37.36
N GLY A 507 -10.72 -19.33 -37.07
CA GLY A 507 -11.36 -17.99 -37.04
C GLY A 507 -11.86 -17.49 -38.40
N LYS A 508 -11.50 -18.17 -39.50
CA LYS A 508 -12.07 -17.90 -40.84
C LYS A 508 -13.50 -18.40 -41.01
N ARG A 509 -13.89 -19.43 -40.26
CA ARG A 509 -15.18 -20.14 -40.44
C ARG A 509 -16.09 -20.00 -39.23
N TYR A 510 -15.53 -19.75 -38.05
CA TYR A 510 -16.24 -19.69 -36.78
C TYR A 510 -15.86 -18.43 -36.01
N SER A 511 -16.84 -17.81 -35.35
CA SER A 511 -16.58 -16.77 -34.34
C SER A 511 -15.94 -17.41 -33.12
N ILE A 512 -14.65 -17.14 -32.88
CA ILE A 512 -13.89 -17.75 -31.80
C ILE A 512 -13.27 -16.70 -30.87
N THR A 513 -13.49 -16.87 -29.57
CA THR A 513 -12.72 -16.19 -28.53
C THR A 513 -11.55 -17.09 -28.12
N ILE A 514 -10.32 -16.63 -28.36
CA ILE A 514 -9.10 -17.33 -27.95
C ILE A 514 -8.47 -16.60 -26.76
N VAL A 515 -8.23 -17.33 -25.68
CA VAL A 515 -7.53 -16.86 -24.50
C VAL A 515 -6.19 -17.59 -24.40
N ASN A 516 -5.10 -16.84 -24.53
CA ASN A 516 -3.75 -17.34 -24.27
C ASN A 516 -3.51 -17.42 -22.76
N ASN A 517 -4.01 -18.49 -22.14
CA ASN A 517 -3.88 -18.71 -20.70
C ASN A 517 -2.42 -18.80 -20.25
N TYR A 518 -1.50 -19.30 -21.09
CA TYR A 518 -0.07 -19.32 -20.77
C TYR A 518 0.47 -17.90 -20.56
N GLN A 519 0.19 -17.00 -21.50
CA GLN A 519 0.62 -15.61 -21.41
C GLN A 519 -0.06 -14.89 -20.25
N GLU A 520 -1.37 -15.09 -20.05
CA GLU A 520 -2.11 -14.51 -18.93
C GLU A 520 -1.60 -15.03 -17.57
N ASN A 521 -1.30 -16.33 -17.45
CA ASN A 521 -0.73 -16.93 -16.25
C ASN A 521 0.69 -16.44 -15.99
N LYS A 522 1.50 -16.26 -17.04
CA LYS A 522 2.84 -15.68 -16.94
C LYS A 522 2.77 -14.26 -16.40
N THR A 523 1.90 -13.41 -16.97
CA THR A 523 1.70 -12.03 -16.50
C THR A 523 1.18 -11.99 -15.06
N LYS A 524 0.18 -12.80 -14.69
CA LYS A 524 -0.30 -12.91 -13.29
C LYS A 524 0.80 -13.34 -12.33
N LYS A 525 1.70 -14.23 -12.75
CA LYS A 525 2.83 -14.70 -11.93
C LYS A 525 3.88 -13.61 -11.75
N GLU A 526 4.18 -12.83 -12.79
CA GLU A 526 5.08 -11.67 -12.74
C GLU A 526 4.50 -10.56 -11.84
N GLU A 527 3.19 -10.29 -11.93
CA GLU A 527 2.48 -9.37 -11.02
C GLU A 527 2.56 -9.84 -9.56
N LYS A 528 2.30 -11.14 -9.30
CA LYS A 528 2.41 -11.74 -7.96
C LYS A 528 3.83 -11.61 -7.41
N LEU A 529 4.84 -11.93 -8.22
CA LEU A 529 6.25 -11.85 -7.82
C LEU A 529 6.66 -10.40 -7.50
N THR A 530 6.23 -9.45 -8.32
CA THR A 530 6.50 -8.00 -8.11
C THR A 530 5.93 -7.52 -6.79
N LEU A 531 4.66 -7.86 -6.50
CA LEU A 531 4.03 -7.55 -5.23
C LEU A 531 4.76 -8.24 -4.05
N GLN A 532 5.24 -9.49 -4.21
CA GLN A 532 6.01 -10.23 -3.19
C GLN A 532 7.37 -9.61 -2.88
N VAL A 533 8.11 -9.16 -3.88
CA VAL A 533 9.39 -8.46 -3.66
C VAL A 533 9.16 -7.19 -2.82
N LEU A 534 8.11 -6.43 -3.14
CA LEU A 534 7.72 -5.23 -2.42
C LEU A 534 7.32 -5.55 -0.97
N ALA A 535 6.46 -6.54 -0.78
CA ALA A 535 6.03 -7.04 0.52
C ALA A 535 7.20 -7.34 1.46
N TYR A 536 8.08 -8.22 1.00
CA TYR A 536 9.20 -8.68 1.81
C TYR A 536 10.19 -7.53 2.06
N GLY A 537 10.36 -6.62 1.09
CA GLY A 537 11.12 -5.38 1.28
C GLY A 537 10.61 -4.54 2.45
N PHE A 538 9.30 -4.26 2.52
CA PHE A 538 8.72 -3.52 3.65
C PHE A 538 8.85 -4.28 4.98
N ILE A 539 8.61 -5.59 4.98
CA ILE A 539 8.76 -6.44 6.17
C ILE A 539 10.21 -6.38 6.70
N THR A 540 11.20 -6.42 5.80
CA THR A 540 12.62 -6.32 6.17
C THR A 540 12.95 -4.98 6.83
N VAL A 541 12.47 -3.86 6.27
CA VAL A 541 12.69 -2.51 6.84
C VAL A 541 12.05 -2.41 8.23
N ILE A 542 10.79 -2.87 8.36
CA ILE A 542 10.05 -2.92 9.63
C ILE A 542 10.79 -3.75 10.69
N SER A 543 11.28 -4.93 10.29
CA SER A 543 12.00 -5.84 11.17
C SER A 543 13.33 -5.24 11.64
N LEU A 544 14.03 -4.51 10.77
CA LEU A 544 15.28 -3.82 11.11
C LEU A 544 15.03 -2.71 12.15
N ILE A 545 14.01 -1.87 11.93
CA ILE A 545 13.64 -0.80 12.87
C ILE A 545 13.25 -1.39 14.23
N SER A 546 12.43 -2.43 14.20
CA SER A 546 11.97 -3.15 15.39
C SER A 546 13.15 -3.75 16.18
N SER A 547 14.09 -4.37 15.48
CA SER A 547 15.29 -4.96 16.07
C SER A 547 16.16 -3.92 16.75
N VAL A 548 16.45 -2.81 16.06
CA VAL A 548 17.24 -1.69 16.61
C VAL A 548 16.56 -1.10 17.85
N ASN A 549 15.23 -0.95 17.84
CA ASN A 549 14.49 -0.46 19.01
C ASN A 549 14.61 -1.40 20.22
N ILE A 550 14.44 -2.71 20.02
CA ILE A 550 14.57 -3.70 21.09
C ILE A 550 16.00 -3.72 21.65
N LEU A 551 17.01 -3.78 20.77
CA LEU A 551 18.43 -3.77 21.14
C LEU A 551 18.77 -2.54 21.99
N ASN A 552 18.35 -1.36 21.54
CA ASN A 552 18.57 -0.12 22.26
C ASN A 552 17.90 -0.16 23.62
N THR A 553 16.61 -0.47 23.67
CA THR A 553 15.80 -0.46 24.90
C THR A 553 16.39 -1.34 26.00
N ILE A 554 16.77 -2.59 25.66
CA ILE A 554 17.38 -3.51 26.62
C ILE A 554 18.78 -3.02 27.03
N THR A 555 19.59 -2.55 26.08
CA THR A 555 20.92 -1.99 26.37
C THR A 555 20.84 -0.86 27.40
N ILE A 556 19.88 0.05 27.26
CA ILE A 556 19.67 1.16 28.19
C ILE A 556 19.22 0.66 29.57
N SER A 557 18.29 -0.30 29.59
CA SER A 557 17.82 -0.90 30.85
C SER A 557 19.00 -1.46 31.67
N ILE A 558 19.98 -2.07 31.00
CA ILE A 558 21.20 -2.60 31.61
C ILE A 558 22.15 -1.46 32.02
N MET A 559 22.46 -0.53 31.10
CA MET A 559 23.44 0.55 31.35
C MET A 559 23.02 1.51 32.46
N THR A 560 21.72 1.79 32.58
CA THR A 560 21.17 2.63 33.66
C THR A 560 21.31 1.99 35.05
N ARG A 561 21.77 0.74 35.14
CA ARG A 561 21.96 -0.01 36.39
C ARG A 561 23.38 -0.49 36.58
N ARG A 562 24.32 0.05 35.80
CA ARG A 562 25.74 -0.28 35.86
C ARG A 562 26.28 -0.19 37.30
N LYS A 563 25.85 0.80 38.10
CA LYS A 563 26.23 0.94 39.52
C LYS A 563 25.72 -0.20 40.41
N GLU A 564 24.47 -0.65 40.20
CA GLU A 564 23.92 -1.80 40.94
C GLU A 564 24.66 -3.10 40.56
N LEU A 565 24.98 -3.28 39.28
CA LEU A 565 25.71 -4.45 38.79
C LEU A 565 27.16 -4.47 39.30
N ALA A 566 27.80 -3.30 39.40
CA ALA A 566 29.11 -3.16 40.03
C ALA A 566 29.07 -3.53 41.52
N ALA A 567 28.05 -3.09 42.27
CA ALA A 567 27.87 -3.47 43.68
C ALA A 567 27.71 -5.00 43.86
N LEU A 568 26.97 -5.66 42.97
CA LEU A 568 26.85 -7.13 43.00
C LEU A 568 28.20 -7.82 42.77
N LYS A 569 29.04 -7.30 41.86
CA LYS A 569 30.42 -7.80 41.67
C LYS A 569 31.24 -7.62 42.95
N SER A 570 31.14 -6.48 43.62
CA SER A 570 31.86 -6.20 44.87
C SER A 570 31.43 -7.10 46.03
N ILE A 571 30.17 -7.56 46.04
CA ILE A 571 29.65 -8.53 47.01
C ILE A 571 30.13 -9.97 46.71
N GLY A 572 30.82 -10.20 45.60
CA GLY A 572 31.40 -11.50 45.23
C GLY A 572 30.67 -12.23 44.10
N MET A 573 29.73 -11.59 43.39
CA MET A 573 29.06 -12.23 42.25
C MET A 573 30.05 -12.48 41.10
N SER A 574 30.18 -13.74 40.68
CA SER A 574 31.08 -14.12 39.59
C SER A 574 30.67 -13.47 38.25
N GLN A 575 31.64 -13.24 37.34
CA GLN A 575 31.33 -12.69 36.02
C GLN A 575 30.41 -13.62 35.20
N LYS A 576 30.55 -14.94 35.37
CA LYS A 576 29.70 -15.94 34.70
C LYS A 576 28.25 -15.85 35.18
N ASP A 577 28.05 -15.69 36.48
CA ASP A 577 26.71 -15.57 37.07
C ASP A 577 26.07 -14.23 36.73
N LEU A 578 26.85 -13.15 36.70
CA LEU A 578 26.38 -11.83 36.27
C LEU A 578 25.90 -11.88 34.81
N LYS A 579 26.69 -12.52 33.93
CA LYS A 579 26.31 -12.74 32.53
C LYS A 579 25.00 -13.54 32.44
N LYS A 580 24.91 -14.68 33.12
CA LYS A 580 23.68 -15.50 33.15
C LYS A 580 22.48 -14.70 33.64
N MET A 581 22.62 -13.92 34.71
CA MET A 581 21.54 -13.12 35.27
C MET A 581 21.02 -12.09 34.24
N ILE A 582 21.92 -11.32 33.62
CA ILE A 582 21.52 -10.29 32.64
C ILE A 582 20.91 -10.94 31.40
N THR A 583 21.47 -12.07 30.94
CA THR A 583 20.90 -12.84 29.83
C THR A 583 19.50 -13.36 30.15
N TYR A 584 19.27 -13.93 31.33
CA TYR A 584 17.93 -14.37 31.75
C TYR A 584 16.95 -13.21 31.86
N GLU A 585 17.38 -12.05 32.36
CA GLU A 585 16.54 -10.85 32.41
C GLU A 585 16.10 -10.42 31.00
N ALA A 586 17.03 -10.37 30.04
CA ALA A 586 16.71 -10.05 28.65
C ALA A 586 15.79 -11.09 28.00
N LEU A 587 16.03 -12.39 28.21
CA LEU A 587 15.18 -13.46 27.69
C LEU A 587 13.76 -13.42 28.31
N ILE A 588 13.62 -13.04 29.59
CA ILE A 588 12.30 -12.83 30.21
C ILE A 588 11.57 -11.69 29.48
N TYR A 589 12.25 -10.58 29.17
CA TYR A 589 11.64 -9.49 28.38
C TYR A 589 11.22 -9.96 26.98
N GLY A 590 12.10 -10.67 26.27
CA GLY A 590 11.81 -11.24 24.94
C GLY A 590 10.62 -12.18 24.94
N PHE A 591 10.60 -13.15 25.86
CA PHE A 591 9.52 -14.13 25.99
C PHE A 591 8.19 -13.48 26.34
N SER A 592 8.14 -12.66 27.39
CA SER A 592 6.91 -12.04 27.85
C SER A 592 6.38 -10.98 26.87
N GLY A 593 7.27 -10.21 26.25
CA GLY A 593 6.93 -9.19 25.27
C GLY A 593 6.41 -9.77 23.96
N SER A 594 7.04 -10.82 23.43
CA SER A 594 6.56 -11.49 22.21
C SER A 594 5.24 -12.21 22.42
N LEU A 595 5.02 -12.87 23.57
CA LEU A 595 3.75 -13.56 23.85
C LEU A 595 2.58 -12.56 23.92
N GLN A 596 2.77 -11.44 24.61
CA GLN A 596 1.77 -10.36 24.66
C GLN A 596 1.61 -9.68 23.29
N GLY A 597 2.70 -9.48 22.55
CA GLY A 597 2.68 -8.92 21.21
C GLY A 597 1.89 -9.78 20.22
N ILE A 598 2.08 -11.09 20.25
CA ILE A 598 1.31 -12.06 19.45
C ILE A 598 -0.17 -11.98 19.83
N PHE A 599 -0.51 -11.94 21.12
CA PHE A 599 -1.89 -11.82 21.58
C PHE A 599 -2.58 -10.56 21.02
N PHE A 600 -1.97 -9.39 21.20
CA PHE A 600 -2.51 -8.13 20.65
C PHE A 600 -2.53 -8.12 19.12
N SER A 601 -1.56 -8.77 18.47
CA SER A 601 -1.53 -8.83 17.02
C SER A 601 -2.62 -9.72 16.43
N CYS A 602 -2.98 -10.83 17.09
CA CYS A 602 -4.09 -11.67 16.64
C CYS A 602 -5.44 -10.95 16.78
N ILE A 603 -5.60 -10.16 17.85
CA ILE A 603 -6.78 -9.28 17.99
C ILE A 603 -6.81 -8.27 16.83
N LEU A 604 -5.68 -7.64 16.52
CA LEU A 604 -5.62 -6.65 15.46
C LEU A 604 -5.79 -7.26 14.06
N SER A 605 -5.28 -8.47 13.81
CA SER A 605 -5.53 -9.18 12.54
C SER A 605 -7.00 -9.54 12.36
N TYR A 606 -7.71 -9.86 13.44
CA TYR A 606 -9.15 -10.06 13.42
C TYR A 606 -9.92 -8.77 13.12
N ILE A 607 -9.49 -7.63 13.67
CA ILE A 607 -10.07 -6.30 13.34
C ILE A 607 -9.85 -5.99 11.85
N ILE A 608 -8.65 -6.24 11.32
CA ILE A 608 -8.35 -6.07 9.89
C ILE A 608 -9.23 -6.99 9.05
N TYR A 609 -9.41 -8.25 9.47
CA TYR A 609 -10.33 -9.18 8.82
C TYR A 609 -11.76 -8.63 8.74
N LEU A 610 -12.30 -8.11 9.84
CA LEU A 610 -13.65 -7.51 9.84
C LEU A 610 -13.75 -6.30 8.90
N ALA A 611 -12.68 -5.50 8.78
CA ALA A 611 -12.65 -4.36 7.86
C ALA A 611 -12.66 -4.79 6.38
N ILE A 612 -12.06 -5.95 6.07
CA ILE A 612 -11.91 -6.49 4.71
C ILE A 612 -13.03 -7.47 4.34
N SER A 613 -13.66 -8.14 5.31
CA SER A 613 -14.64 -9.21 5.07
C SER A 613 -15.89 -8.75 4.32
N ASN A 614 -16.21 -7.45 4.37
CA ASN A 614 -17.29 -6.86 3.58
C ASN A 614 -17.02 -6.89 2.06
N MET A 615 -15.75 -6.98 1.64
CA MET A 615 -15.36 -7.02 0.22
C MET A 615 -14.99 -8.43 -0.24
N LEU A 616 -14.28 -9.20 0.59
CA LEU A 616 -13.78 -10.52 0.23
C LEU A 616 -14.40 -11.56 1.17
N LYS A 617 -15.15 -12.52 0.60
CA LYS A 617 -15.59 -13.75 1.30
C LYS A 617 -14.38 -14.63 1.63
N MET A 618 -13.58 -14.19 2.57
CA MET A 618 -12.39 -14.84 3.10
C MET A 618 -12.71 -15.38 4.48
N THR A 619 -12.02 -16.45 4.86
CA THR A 619 -12.04 -16.94 6.24
C THR A 619 -10.88 -16.31 6.99
N TRP A 620 -11.11 -15.87 8.22
CA TRP A 620 -10.01 -15.42 9.08
C TRP A 620 -9.06 -16.58 9.37
N THR A 621 -7.77 -16.38 9.13
CA THR A 621 -6.70 -17.33 9.45
C THR A 621 -5.70 -16.66 10.36
N ILE A 622 -5.21 -17.42 11.35
CA ILE A 622 -4.17 -16.92 12.25
C ILE A 622 -2.83 -16.96 11.50
N PRO A 623 -2.02 -15.89 11.53
CA PRO A 623 -0.73 -15.83 10.84
C PRO A 623 0.36 -16.60 11.63
N TYR A 624 0.26 -17.93 11.69
CA TYR A 624 1.15 -18.78 12.51
C TYR A 624 2.63 -18.61 12.17
N GLU A 625 2.98 -18.50 10.88
CA GLU A 625 4.35 -18.28 10.43
C GLU A 625 4.95 -17.00 11.01
N ALA A 626 4.22 -15.88 10.90
CA ALA A 626 4.65 -14.59 11.44
C ALA A 626 4.76 -14.62 12.97
N CYS A 627 3.86 -15.32 13.66
CA CYS A 627 3.91 -15.50 15.12
C CYS A 627 5.17 -16.25 15.56
N ILE A 628 5.51 -17.36 14.87
CA ILE A 628 6.71 -18.16 15.17
C ILE A 628 7.98 -17.35 14.90
N ILE A 629 8.06 -16.69 13.74
CA ILE A 629 9.21 -15.83 13.38
C ILE A 629 9.39 -14.73 14.42
N THR A 630 8.30 -14.09 14.86
CA THR A 630 8.34 -13.02 15.87
C THR A 630 8.81 -13.53 17.23
N PHE A 631 8.34 -14.69 17.68
CA PHE A 631 8.76 -15.27 18.94
C PHE A 631 10.26 -15.61 18.94
N VAL A 632 10.72 -16.30 17.90
CA VAL A 632 12.12 -16.71 17.77
C VAL A 632 13.04 -15.49 17.61
N SER A 633 12.69 -14.55 16.72
CA SER A 633 13.49 -13.33 16.50
C SER A 633 13.56 -12.46 17.76
N ALA A 634 12.46 -12.31 18.51
CA ALA A 634 12.46 -11.54 19.75
C ALA A 634 13.41 -12.14 20.80
N LEU A 635 13.48 -13.47 20.92
CA LEU A 635 14.43 -14.14 21.82
C LEU A 635 15.89 -13.95 21.36
N ILE A 636 16.16 -14.11 20.06
CA ILE A 636 17.50 -13.90 19.48
C ILE A 636 17.95 -12.46 19.68
N ILE A 637 17.12 -11.48 19.33
CA ILE A 637 17.43 -10.05 19.46
C ILE A 637 17.63 -9.70 20.94
N SER A 638 16.80 -10.24 21.83
CA SER A 638 16.95 -10.03 23.28
C SER A 638 18.27 -10.60 23.79
N TYR A 639 18.70 -11.77 23.32
CA TYR A 639 20.02 -12.31 23.65
C TYR A 639 21.16 -11.45 23.10
N LEU A 640 21.11 -11.06 21.82
CA LEU A 640 22.12 -10.21 21.17
C LEU A 640 22.25 -8.85 21.86
N SER A 641 21.15 -8.30 22.36
CA SER A 641 21.13 -7.00 23.07
C SER A 641 22.03 -6.97 24.30
N VAL A 642 22.31 -8.11 24.92
CA VAL A 642 23.12 -8.21 26.14
C VAL A 642 24.63 -8.17 25.81
N LEU A 643 25.04 -8.58 24.61
CA LEU A 643 26.44 -8.81 24.29
C LEU A 643 27.30 -7.55 24.40
N ASN A 644 26.83 -6.44 23.81
CA ASN A 644 27.54 -5.17 23.80
C ASN A 644 27.66 -4.50 25.20
N PRO A 645 26.57 -4.32 25.97
CA PRO A 645 26.68 -3.74 27.31
C PRO A 645 27.48 -4.65 28.26
N LEU A 646 27.38 -5.97 28.12
CA LEU A 646 28.15 -6.89 28.96
C LEU A 646 29.66 -6.74 28.74
N LYS A 647 30.11 -6.65 27.48
CA LYS A 647 31.53 -6.40 27.15
C LYS A 647 32.04 -5.11 27.80
N LYS A 648 31.26 -4.02 27.74
CA LYS A 648 31.61 -2.75 28.40
C LYS A 648 31.74 -2.92 29.91
N ILE A 649 30.74 -3.53 30.56
CA ILE A 649 30.72 -3.74 32.01
C ILE A 649 31.86 -4.64 32.50
N GLN A 650 32.36 -5.55 31.64
CA GLN A 650 33.51 -6.41 31.96
C GLN A 650 34.84 -5.67 31.88
N GLN A 651 34.98 -4.72 30.96
CA GLN A 651 36.19 -3.92 30.78
C GLN A 651 36.33 -2.79 31.81
N ASP A 652 35.25 -2.46 32.51
CA ASP A 652 35.25 -1.38 33.49
C ASP A 652 35.97 -1.76 34.79
N ASN A 653 36.91 -0.91 35.20
CA ASN A 653 37.63 -1.09 36.45
C ASN A 653 36.67 -0.97 37.65
N ILE A 654 36.72 -1.93 38.57
CA ILE A 654 35.79 -1.98 39.73
C ILE A 654 36.04 -0.80 40.66
N ILE A 655 37.32 -0.41 40.83
CA ILE A 655 37.75 0.65 41.73
C ILE A 655 37.29 2.03 41.22
N ASP A 656 37.37 2.30 39.92
CA ASP A 656 36.95 3.59 39.33
C ASP A 656 35.43 3.79 39.43
N ASN A 657 34.64 2.72 39.25
CA ASN A 657 33.19 2.77 39.44
C ASN A 657 32.76 3.01 40.89
N ILE A 658 33.60 2.61 41.86
CA ILE A 658 33.36 2.85 43.29
C ILE A 658 33.90 4.22 43.71
N ARG A 659 34.98 4.74 43.11
CA ARG A 659 35.54 6.07 43.39
C ARG A 659 34.69 7.23 42.86
N GLU A 660 33.85 7.02 41.84
CA GLU A 660 32.79 7.99 41.44
C GLU A 660 31.60 8.07 42.45
N GLN A 661 31.78 7.63 43.70
CA GLN A 661 30.80 7.70 44.79
C GLN A 661 30.67 9.10 45.40
#